data_AF-A0A5N6M428-F1
#
_entry.id   AF-A0A5N6M428-F1
#
_cell.length_a   1.000
_cell.length_b   1.000
_cell.length_c   1.000
_cell.angle_alpha   90.00
_cell.angle_beta   90.00
_cell.angle_gamma   90.00
#
_symmetry.space_group_name_H-M   'P 1'
#
loop_
_entity.id
_entity.type
_entity.pdbx_description
1 polymer ?
#
loop_
_entity_poly.entity_id
_entity_poly.type
_entity_poly.pdbx_seq_one_letter_code
_entity_poly.pdbx_strand_id
1 'polypeptide(L)'
;MASHCTFSLSLIFLLTFTINATSSSPSEADILLTFKSAIDDPMNNLQSWSNTTTIHHCNWTGVTCTTTTISSITLQNLNLSGEISPSICQLSNLITLNLADNFFNQPIPLHLSQCSSLNTLNLSNNLIWGTIPDQISQFKSLKFLDLSKNHVEGKIPDGVGMLLNLEVLNLGNNLLTGSVPNVIGNFTELTVLDLSLNPFMESEIPSDIGKLLKLEQILLQRSGFYGEIPNSIVELKALTTVDLSQNNLTGVLPSGIGISLQQLVSFDVSQNNLHGPFPAGICESTGLTSLSIHTNNFNGTLSNNAVASCLNLERLELQNNGFHGNFPDNLWSLPKIKVIRAENNQFSGEISDSISAASQLEQVQIDNNSFISKIPHGLGLVRSLYRFSASLNGLYGELPPNFCDSPVMSIINFSHNYITGVIPELKQCKKLVSLSLADNNFNGNIPESLGDLPVLTYLDLSHNNLTGEIPLELQNLKLALFNVSFNNLSGRVPSTLIAGLPALYIQGNPDLCGPGLSNSCPKDDPKQKTSISKLAWSLGDLINKGDFQLSWSLRVKIAIGIAQGLAYLHKDYVPHLLHRDVKSKNVLLDIEFNPKLTDFALDRILGENVFQSSSDLKSEPLCYKAPAQVLDPTISSSCKQEALGMLEIALQCTSVMPEKRPSMSEVVTALQCLGSKARVPSFDMSV
;
A
#
# COMPACT_ATOMS: atom_id res chain seq x y z
N MET A 1 -11.16 -67.49 23.67
CA MET A 1 -11.37 -68.64 22.76
C MET A 1 -10.76 -68.27 21.43
N ALA A 2 -9.62 -68.91 21.13
CA ALA A 2 -8.86 -68.73 19.91
C ALA A 2 -9.42 -69.62 18.81
N SER A 3 -9.34 -69.16 17.56
CA SER A 3 -9.33 -70.04 16.39
C SER A 3 -8.33 -69.49 15.37
N HIS A 4 -7.17 -70.15 15.33
CA HIS A 4 -6.27 -70.17 14.19
C HIS A 4 -6.57 -71.46 13.40
N CYS A 5 -6.68 -71.38 12.07
CA CYS A 5 -6.26 -72.41 11.10
C CYS A 5 -6.44 -71.85 9.68
N THR A 6 -5.34 -71.48 9.02
CA THR A 6 -4.61 -72.23 7.98
C THR A 6 -5.32 -72.28 6.62
N PHE A 7 -4.77 -71.57 5.62
CA PHE A 7 -5.06 -71.81 4.21
C PHE A 7 -3.76 -71.82 3.38
N SER A 8 -3.40 -73.04 2.99
CA SER A 8 -2.84 -73.51 1.72
C SER A 8 -2.03 -72.55 0.83
N LEU A 9 -0.73 -72.85 0.73
CA LEU A 9 0.22 -72.36 -0.26
C LEU A 9 -0.11 -72.97 -1.64
N SER A 10 -0.43 -72.16 -2.64
CA SER A 10 -0.49 -72.57 -4.05
C SER A 10 0.65 -71.91 -4.82
N LEU A 11 1.59 -72.75 -5.24
CA LEU A 11 2.78 -72.43 -6.01
C LEU A 11 2.37 -72.24 -7.48
N ILE A 12 2.36 -70.99 -7.99
CA ILE A 12 2.25 -70.72 -9.43
C ILE A 12 3.64 -70.34 -9.94
N PHE A 13 4.16 -71.23 -10.77
CA PHE A 13 5.41 -71.08 -11.51
C PHE A 13 5.19 -70.08 -12.66
N LEU A 14 5.77 -68.87 -12.56
CA LEU A 14 5.86 -67.94 -13.67
C LEU A 14 7.30 -67.97 -14.20
N LEU A 15 7.46 -68.49 -15.42
CA LEU A 15 8.70 -68.46 -16.17
C LEU A 15 9.17 -67.00 -16.33
N THR A 16 10.34 -66.71 -15.79
CA THR A 16 11.10 -65.50 -16.13
C THR A 16 11.73 -65.69 -17.51
N PHE A 17 11.23 -64.95 -18.49
CA PHE A 17 11.98 -64.72 -19.73
C PHE A 17 13.09 -63.72 -19.40
N THR A 18 14.33 -64.19 -19.30
CA THR A 18 15.51 -63.33 -19.20
C THR A 18 15.78 -62.73 -20.58
N ILE A 19 15.22 -61.56 -20.84
CA ILE A 19 15.73 -60.68 -21.90
C ILE A 19 17.04 -60.10 -21.36
N ASN A 20 18.17 -60.61 -21.87
CA ASN A 20 19.46 -59.94 -21.74
C ASN A 20 19.41 -58.62 -22.54
N ALA A 21 18.84 -57.58 -21.93
CA ALA A 21 19.09 -56.22 -22.36
C ALA A 21 20.50 -55.85 -21.85
N THR A 22 21.45 -55.74 -22.77
CA THR A 22 22.70 -55.04 -22.50
C THR A 22 22.36 -53.58 -22.21
N SER A 23 22.21 -53.23 -20.93
CA SER A 23 21.95 -51.85 -20.52
C SER A 23 23.23 -51.03 -20.70
N SER A 24 23.40 -50.41 -21.86
CA SER A 24 24.28 -49.24 -21.97
C SER A 24 23.76 -48.17 -21.01
N SER A 25 24.64 -47.53 -20.25
CA SER A 25 24.28 -46.36 -19.45
C SER A 25 23.55 -45.34 -20.33
N PRO A 26 22.39 -44.79 -19.89
CA PRO A 26 21.67 -43.80 -20.69
C PRO A 26 22.58 -42.61 -20.98
N SER A 27 22.50 -42.07 -22.20
CA SER A 27 23.23 -40.85 -22.53
C SER A 27 22.65 -39.64 -21.79
N GLU A 28 23.42 -38.56 -21.64
CA GLU A 28 22.93 -37.32 -21.03
C GLU A 28 21.69 -36.76 -21.74
N ALA A 29 21.60 -36.93 -23.07
CA ALA A 29 20.42 -36.56 -23.85
C ALA A 29 19.21 -37.44 -23.50
N ASP A 30 19.39 -38.74 -23.29
CA ASP A 30 18.29 -39.64 -22.87
C ASP A 30 17.78 -39.28 -21.46
N ILE A 31 18.68 -38.86 -20.58
CA ILE A 31 18.34 -38.37 -19.24
C ILE A 31 17.48 -37.11 -19.32
N LEU A 32 17.86 -36.14 -20.17
CA LEU A 32 17.08 -34.92 -20.40
C LEU A 32 15.72 -35.21 -21.03
N LEU A 33 15.63 -36.16 -21.98
CA LEU A 33 14.35 -36.56 -22.58
C LEU A 33 13.44 -37.26 -21.57
N THR A 34 14.03 -38.05 -20.67
CA THR A 34 13.30 -38.65 -19.54
C THR A 34 12.79 -37.56 -18.59
N PHE A 35 13.63 -36.57 -18.25
CA PHE A 35 13.22 -35.42 -17.45
C PHE A 35 12.08 -34.62 -18.12
N LYS A 36 12.20 -34.34 -19.41
CA LYS A 36 11.16 -33.67 -20.22
C LYS A 36 9.83 -34.43 -20.20
N SER A 37 9.85 -35.76 -20.15
CA SER A 37 8.61 -36.56 -20.14
C SER A 37 7.78 -36.39 -18.86
N ALA A 38 8.39 -35.93 -17.77
CA ALA A 38 7.72 -35.60 -16.51
C ALA A 38 7.22 -34.14 -16.43
N ILE A 39 7.58 -33.32 -17.41
CA ILE A 39 7.22 -31.90 -17.50
C ILE A 39 6.03 -31.73 -18.42
N ASP A 40 5.02 -31.00 -17.95
CA ASP A 40 3.96 -30.47 -18.80
C ASP A 40 4.38 -29.11 -19.38
N ASP A 41 4.39 -29.02 -20.71
CA ASP A 41 4.89 -27.90 -21.49
C ASP A 41 3.82 -27.49 -22.53
N PRO A 42 2.75 -26.80 -22.09
CA PRO A 42 1.61 -26.49 -22.95
C PRO A 42 1.95 -25.54 -24.10
N MET A 43 3.02 -24.76 -23.96
CA MET A 43 3.49 -23.80 -24.97
C MET A 43 4.57 -24.38 -25.88
N ASN A 44 4.95 -25.66 -25.67
CA ASN A 44 5.99 -26.35 -26.43
C ASN A 44 7.35 -25.61 -26.42
N ASN A 45 7.68 -24.95 -25.30
CA ASN A 45 8.93 -24.22 -25.12
C ASN A 45 10.16 -25.13 -25.15
N LEU A 46 10.00 -26.41 -24.82
CA LEU A 46 11.03 -27.44 -24.84
C LEU A 46 11.05 -28.22 -26.17
N GLN A 47 10.48 -27.69 -27.26
CA GLN A 47 10.45 -28.36 -28.58
C GLN A 47 11.84 -28.77 -29.07
N SER A 48 12.90 -28.00 -28.76
CA SER A 48 14.26 -28.29 -29.20
C SER A 48 14.80 -29.60 -28.60
N TRP A 49 14.25 -30.05 -27.47
CA TRP A 49 14.65 -31.27 -26.77
C TRP A 49 14.04 -32.48 -27.50
N SER A 50 14.74 -32.99 -28.51
CA SER A 50 14.26 -34.10 -29.33
C SER A 50 15.39 -34.96 -29.89
N ASN A 51 15.18 -36.28 -29.91
CA ASN A 51 16.07 -37.26 -30.54
C ASN A 51 15.98 -37.24 -32.08
N THR A 52 14.98 -36.55 -32.66
CA THR A 52 14.77 -36.49 -34.11
C THR A 52 15.53 -35.35 -34.78
N THR A 53 16.06 -34.42 -33.99
CA THR A 53 16.79 -33.25 -34.50
C THR A 53 18.28 -33.54 -34.60
N THR A 54 18.97 -32.90 -35.55
CA THR A 54 20.44 -32.95 -35.64
C THR A 54 21.12 -32.01 -34.62
N ILE A 55 20.35 -31.40 -33.72
CA ILE A 55 20.84 -30.41 -32.76
C ILE A 55 21.43 -31.16 -31.57
N HIS A 56 22.70 -30.89 -31.27
CA HIS A 56 23.37 -31.44 -30.09
C HIS A 56 22.68 -30.94 -28.80
N HIS A 57 22.53 -31.81 -27.80
CA HIS A 57 21.77 -31.52 -26.57
C HIS A 57 22.29 -30.29 -25.80
N CYS A 58 23.58 -29.98 -25.90
CA CYS A 58 24.16 -28.75 -25.33
C CYS A 58 23.62 -27.44 -25.95
N ASN A 59 22.92 -27.51 -27.09
CA ASN A 59 22.29 -26.37 -27.74
C ASN A 59 20.76 -26.38 -27.57
N TRP A 60 20.22 -27.31 -26.77
CA TRP A 60 18.80 -27.30 -26.43
C TRP A 60 18.47 -26.09 -25.56
N THR A 61 17.23 -25.60 -25.66
CA THR A 61 16.74 -24.47 -24.87
C THR A 61 17.06 -24.67 -23.39
N GLY A 62 17.80 -23.73 -22.81
CA GLY A 62 18.14 -23.72 -21.40
C GLY A 62 19.24 -24.69 -20.96
N VAL A 63 19.82 -25.50 -21.85
CA VAL A 63 20.92 -26.43 -21.52
C VAL A 63 22.25 -25.75 -21.80
N THR A 64 23.19 -25.89 -20.86
CA THR A 64 24.59 -25.48 -21.04
C THR A 64 25.51 -26.63 -20.63
N CYS A 65 26.55 -26.84 -21.43
CA CYS A 65 27.56 -27.85 -21.17
C CYS A 65 28.92 -27.23 -20.87
N THR A 66 29.69 -27.85 -19.98
CA THR A 66 31.11 -27.58 -19.79
C THR A 66 31.88 -28.60 -20.62
N THR A 67 32.69 -28.13 -21.57
CA THR A 67 33.34 -28.94 -22.62
C THR A 67 32.34 -29.72 -23.48
N THR A 68 31.80 -30.83 -22.98
CA THR A 68 30.80 -31.68 -23.65
C THR A 68 29.79 -32.31 -22.68
N THR A 69 29.86 -32.04 -21.38
CA THR A 69 28.95 -32.61 -20.37
C THR A 69 28.01 -31.53 -19.84
N ILE A 70 26.75 -31.89 -19.60
CA ILE A 70 25.75 -30.96 -19.09
C ILE A 70 26.18 -30.44 -17.71
N SER A 71 26.23 -29.11 -17.58
CA SER A 71 26.61 -28.42 -16.35
C SER A 71 25.53 -27.49 -15.81
N SER A 72 24.64 -26.97 -16.65
CA SER A 72 23.54 -26.10 -16.21
C SER A 72 22.26 -26.36 -17.01
N ILE A 73 21.13 -26.30 -16.31
CA ILE A 73 19.78 -26.31 -16.86
C ILE A 73 19.06 -25.09 -16.31
N THR A 74 18.69 -24.16 -17.20
CA THR A 74 18.01 -22.90 -16.88
C THR A 74 16.74 -22.77 -17.73
N LEU A 75 15.60 -23.05 -17.11
CA LEU A 75 14.27 -23.11 -17.75
C LEU A 75 13.30 -22.12 -17.09
N GLN A 76 13.74 -20.88 -16.89
CA GLN A 76 12.95 -19.87 -16.18
C GLN A 76 11.86 -19.23 -17.06
N ASN A 77 10.70 -18.90 -16.48
CA ASN A 77 9.61 -18.18 -17.15
C ASN A 77 9.13 -18.86 -18.46
N LEU A 78 8.95 -20.18 -18.41
CA LEU A 78 8.55 -21.00 -19.56
C LEU A 78 7.16 -21.62 -19.39
N ASN A 79 6.40 -21.23 -18.36
CA ASN A 79 5.06 -21.74 -18.08
C ASN A 79 5.03 -23.28 -17.96
N LEU A 80 6.11 -23.86 -17.45
CA LEU A 80 6.27 -25.31 -17.27
C LEU A 80 5.58 -25.77 -15.98
N SER A 81 5.04 -26.98 -15.99
CA SER A 81 4.51 -27.63 -14.79
C SER A 81 4.84 -29.14 -14.78
N GLY A 82 4.20 -29.93 -13.92
CA GLY A 82 4.50 -31.35 -13.75
C GLY A 82 5.46 -31.62 -12.59
N GLU A 83 6.23 -32.71 -12.69
CA GLU A 83 7.12 -33.19 -11.62
C GLU A 83 8.59 -32.92 -11.94
N ILE A 84 9.36 -32.52 -10.91
CA ILE A 84 10.83 -32.45 -11.06
C ILE A 84 11.35 -33.88 -10.86
N SER A 85 11.62 -34.57 -11.96
CA SER A 85 12.00 -35.99 -11.91
C SER A 85 13.41 -36.20 -11.33
N PRO A 86 13.61 -37.23 -10.47
CA PRO A 86 14.91 -37.60 -9.92
C PRO A 86 15.92 -38.07 -10.98
N SER A 87 15.47 -38.39 -12.20
CA SER A 87 16.36 -38.75 -13.32
C SER A 87 17.42 -37.70 -13.58
N ILE A 88 17.14 -36.42 -13.27
CA ILE A 88 18.08 -35.32 -13.47
C ILE A 88 19.38 -35.49 -12.67
N CYS A 89 19.35 -36.18 -11.51
CA CYS A 89 20.54 -36.45 -10.71
C CYS A 89 21.47 -37.53 -11.29
N GLN A 90 21.08 -38.18 -12.41
CA GLN A 90 22.01 -39.02 -13.17
C GLN A 90 23.06 -38.17 -13.93
N LEU A 91 22.80 -36.87 -14.11
CA LEU A 91 23.76 -35.91 -14.66
C LEU A 91 24.81 -35.56 -13.59
N SER A 92 25.90 -36.33 -13.58
CA SER A 92 26.92 -36.23 -12.53
C SER A 92 27.64 -34.87 -12.47
N ASN A 93 27.61 -34.09 -13.55
CA ASN A 93 28.26 -32.77 -13.63
C ASN A 93 27.27 -31.60 -13.54
N LEU A 94 26.00 -31.85 -13.21
CA LEU A 94 25.01 -30.77 -13.10
C LEU A 94 25.31 -29.89 -11.89
N ILE A 95 25.71 -28.65 -12.16
CA ILE A 95 26.08 -27.64 -11.16
C ILE A 95 24.90 -26.71 -10.86
N THR A 96 24.11 -26.37 -11.88
CA THR A 96 23.02 -25.40 -11.77
C THR A 96 21.71 -25.97 -12.29
N LEU A 97 20.68 -25.90 -11.46
CA LEU A 97 19.29 -26.13 -11.85
C LEU A 97 18.46 -24.90 -11.48
N ASN A 98 18.02 -24.17 -12.50
CA ASN A 98 17.15 -23.00 -12.37
C ASN A 98 15.82 -23.26 -13.09
N LEU A 99 14.75 -23.37 -12.31
CA LEU A 99 13.37 -23.59 -12.77
C LEU A 99 12.44 -22.46 -12.30
N ALA A 100 12.99 -21.27 -12.02
CA ALA A 100 12.24 -20.14 -11.48
C ALA A 100 11.10 -19.67 -12.40
N ASP A 101 10.08 -19.01 -11.84
CA ASP A 101 8.97 -18.42 -12.59
C ASP A 101 8.21 -19.46 -13.45
N ASN A 102 7.77 -20.56 -12.83
CA ASN A 102 7.00 -21.62 -13.48
C ASN A 102 5.83 -22.06 -12.59
N PHE A 103 5.22 -23.20 -12.88
CA PHE A 103 4.05 -23.74 -12.18
C PHE A 103 4.31 -25.13 -11.59
N PHE A 104 5.55 -25.44 -11.18
CA PHE A 104 5.86 -26.71 -10.51
C PHE A 104 5.13 -26.78 -9.15
N ASN A 105 4.18 -27.71 -9.04
CA ASN A 105 3.31 -27.87 -7.86
C ASN A 105 3.57 -29.20 -7.18
N GLN A 106 4.51 -29.22 -6.25
CA GLN A 106 4.93 -30.43 -5.53
C GLN A 106 5.61 -30.05 -4.21
N PRO A 107 5.79 -31.01 -3.28
CA PRO A 107 6.63 -30.80 -2.11
C PRO A 107 8.07 -30.45 -2.49
N ILE A 108 8.84 -29.87 -1.56
CA ILE A 108 10.27 -29.62 -1.76
C ILE A 108 10.96 -30.90 -2.29
N PRO A 109 11.62 -30.86 -3.47
CA PRO A 109 12.14 -32.05 -4.15
C PRO A 109 13.47 -32.52 -3.52
N LEU A 110 13.40 -33.11 -2.33
CA LEU A 110 14.57 -33.53 -1.53
C LEU A 110 15.44 -34.58 -2.23
N HIS A 111 14.89 -35.32 -3.18
CA HIS A 111 15.66 -36.28 -3.99
C HIS A 111 16.78 -35.60 -4.78
N LEU A 112 16.68 -34.28 -5.03
CA LEU A 112 17.75 -33.49 -5.64
C LEU A 112 19.03 -33.44 -4.78
N SER A 113 18.97 -33.84 -3.51
CA SER A 113 20.16 -34.00 -2.67
C SER A 113 21.12 -35.08 -3.18
N GLN A 114 20.64 -35.97 -4.05
CA GLN A 114 21.44 -37.01 -4.71
C GLN A 114 22.29 -36.44 -5.86
N CYS A 115 21.98 -35.24 -6.35
CA CYS A 115 22.76 -34.53 -7.34
C CYS A 115 24.06 -34.02 -6.69
N SER A 116 25.10 -34.85 -6.68
CA SER A 116 26.33 -34.65 -5.89
C SER A 116 27.14 -33.38 -6.23
N SER A 117 26.97 -32.83 -7.43
CA SER A 117 27.67 -31.63 -7.91
C SER A 117 26.80 -30.37 -7.91
N LEU A 118 25.55 -30.45 -7.45
CA LEU A 118 24.59 -29.35 -7.53
C LEU A 118 24.97 -28.26 -6.52
N ASN A 119 25.35 -27.10 -7.03
CA ASN A 119 25.72 -25.93 -6.23
C ASN A 119 24.62 -24.88 -6.20
N THR A 120 23.83 -24.78 -7.27
CA THR A 120 22.77 -23.77 -7.42
C THR A 120 21.44 -24.44 -7.69
N LEU A 121 20.50 -24.26 -6.76
CA LEU A 121 19.11 -24.66 -6.92
C LEU A 121 18.21 -23.43 -6.79
N ASN A 122 17.56 -23.05 -7.88
CA ASN A 122 16.57 -21.97 -7.90
C ASN A 122 15.20 -22.53 -8.32
N LEU A 123 14.27 -22.55 -7.38
CA LEU A 123 12.87 -22.94 -7.57
C LEU A 123 11.92 -21.78 -7.21
N SER A 124 12.41 -20.55 -7.24
CA SER A 124 11.62 -19.38 -6.86
C SER A 124 10.39 -19.18 -7.75
N ASN A 125 9.34 -18.56 -7.21
CA ASN A 125 8.11 -18.23 -7.92
C ASN A 125 7.49 -19.44 -8.65
N ASN A 126 7.16 -20.47 -7.87
CA ASN A 126 6.50 -21.69 -8.30
C ASN A 126 5.33 -21.99 -7.35
N LEU A 127 4.84 -23.24 -7.32
CA LEU A 127 3.80 -23.71 -6.41
C LEU A 127 4.37 -24.78 -5.46
N ILE A 128 5.65 -24.67 -5.06
CA ILE A 128 6.30 -25.62 -4.16
C ILE A 128 5.70 -25.47 -2.75
N TRP A 129 5.35 -26.59 -2.11
CA TRP A 129 4.63 -26.57 -0.82
C TRP A 129 5.19 -27.57 0.21
N GLY A 130 4.57 -27.60 1.39
CA GLY A 130 4.96 -28.50 2.48
C GLY A 130 6.08 -27.94 3.36
N THR A 131 6.53 -28.74 4.32
CA THR A 131 7.54 -28.31 5.30
C THR A 131 8.96 -28.53 4.82
N ILE A 132 9.91 -27.74 5.36
CA ILE A 132 11.35 -28.00 5.22
C ILE A 132 11.71 -29.12 6.22
N PRO A 133 12.10 -30.33 5.78
CA PRO A 133 12.43 -31.43 6.68
C PRO A 133 13.95 -31.57 6.87
N ASP A 134 14.38 -32.32 7.89
CA ASP A 134 15.81 -32.47 8.24
C ASP A 134 16.68 -33.05 7.11
N GLN A 135 16.08 -33.78 6.16
CA GLN A 135 16.74 -34.27 4.95
C GLN A 135 17.33 -33.16 4.08
N ILE A 136 16.93 -31.89 4.27
CA ILE A 136 17.58 -30.74 3.64
C ILE A 136 19.08 -30.71 3.93
N SER A 137 19.52 -31.24 5.08
CA SER A 137 20.93 -31.40 5.47
C SER A 137 21.79 -32.23 4.49
N GLN A 138 21.15 -32.98 3.59
CA GLN A 138 21.84 -33.84 2.61
C GLN A 138 22.40 -33.06 1.42
N PHE A 139 21.97 -31.81 1.20
CA PHE A 139 22.43 -30.97 0.09
C PHE A 139 23.82 -30.35 0.36
N LYS A 140 24.84 -31.19 0.60
CA LYS A 140 26.17 -30.77 1.08
C LYS A 140 26.94 -29.86 0.13
N SER A 141 26.65 -29.91 -1.16
CA SER A 141 27.32 -29.11 -2.20
C SER A 141 26.68 -27.74 -2.43
N LEU A 142 25.45 -27.50 -1.93
CA LEU A 142 24.73 -26.26 -2.24
C LEU A 142 25.46 -25.02 -1.71
N LYS A 143 25.57 -24.05 -2.61
CA LYS A 143 26.04 -22.68 -2.38
C LYS A 143 24.90 -21.67 -2.51
N PHE A 144 23.93 -21.96 -3.37
CA PHE A 144 22.79 -21.08 -3.62
C PHE A 144 21.50 -21.90 -3.55
N LEU A 145 20.61 -21.51 -2.64
CA LEU A 145 19.27 -22.08 -2.51
C LEU A 145 18.24 -20.95 -2.50
N ASP A 146 17.37 -20.96 -3.51
CA ASP A 146 16.24 -20.03 -3.60
C ASP A 146 14.93 -20.80 -3.74
N LEU A 147 14.09 -20.70 -2.70
CA LEU A 147 12.73 -21.23 -2.63
C LEU A 147 11.71 -20.10 -2.46
N SER A 148 12.08 -18.85 -2.75
CA SER A 148 11.22 -17.70 -2.51
C SER A 148 9.94 -17.71 -3.34
N LYS A 149 8.90 -17.00 -2.88
CA LYS A 149 7.60 -16.88 -3.59
C LYS A 149 6.97 -18.25 -3.88
N ASN A 150 6.86 -19.08 -2.85
CA ASN A 150 6.24 -20.40 -2.92
C ASN A 150 5.24 -20.55 -1.75
N HIS A 151 4.75 -21.77 -1.51
CA HIS A 151 3.86 -22.12 -0.41
C HIS A 151 4.56 -22.99 0.65
N VAL A 152 5.86 -22.80 0.85
CA VAL A 152 6.63 -23.55 1.86
C VAL A 152 6.17 -23.13 3.25
N GLU A 153 5.87 -24.11 4.11
CA GLU A 153 5.28 -23.86 5.43
C GLU A 153 6.06 -24.53 6.56
N GLY A 154 5.58 -24.36 7.80
CA GLY A 154 6.21 -24.97 8.97
C GLY A 154 7.49 -24.26 9.42
N LYS A 155 8.28 -24.92 10.27
CA LYS A 155 9.48 -24.33 10.89
C LYS A 155 10.72 -24.59 10.04
N ILE A 156 11.72 -23.73 10.19
CA ILE A 156 13.08 -23.99 9.69
C ILE A 156 13.73 -25.02 10.65
N PRO A 157 14.06 -26.24 10.19
CA PRO A 157 14.61 -27.28 11.06
C PRO A 157 16.10 -27.07 11.36
N ASP A 158 16.60 -27.58 12.49
CA ASP A 158 18.02 -27.48 12.86
C ASP A 158 18.96 -28.13 11.83
N GLY A 159 18.46 -29.10 11.04
CA GLY A 159 19.20 -29.74 9.97
C GLY A 159 19.72 -28.78 8.90
N VAL A 160 19.14 -27.58 8.74
CA VAL A 160 19.65 -26.58 7.77
C VAL A 160 21.09 -26.18 8.07
N GLY A 161 21.51 -26.18 9.34
CA GLY A 161 22.87 -25.81 9.76
C GLY A 161 23.99 -26.72 9.25
N MET A 162 23.66 -27.77 8.47
CA MET A 162 24.61 -28.65 7.79
C MET A 162 24.98 -28.20 6.37
N LEU A 163 24.32 -27.17 5.83
CA LEU A 163 24.64 -26.58 4.52
C LEU A 163 25.82 -25.60 4.66
N LEU A 164 26.99 -26.10 5.06
CA LEU A 164 28.14 -25.27 5.45
C LEU A 164 28.75 -24.44 4.30
N ASN A 165 28.48 -24.82 3.05
CA ASN A 165 28.96 -24.13 1.86
C ASN A 165 27.98 -23.06 1.36
N LEU A 166 26.85 -22.85 2.03
CA LEU A 166 25.79 -21.98 1.56
C LEU A 166 26.22 -20.51 1.62
N GLU A 167 26.17 -19.85 0.45
CA GLU A 167 26.48 -18.44 0.23
C GLU A 167 25.20 -17.60 0.14
N VAL A 168 24.12 -18.17 -0.41
CA VAL A 168 22.81 -17.50 -0.53
C VAL A 168 21.70 -18.45 -0.05
N LEU A 169 20.93 -17.97 0.92
CA LEU A 169 19.69 -18.59 1.38
C LEU A 169 18.53 -17.62 1.19
N ASN A 170 17.65 -17.92 0.24
CA ASN A 170 16.42 -17.16 0.03
C ASN A 170 15.18 -18.04 0.25
N LEU A 171 14.44 -17.74 1.32
CA LEU A 171 13.17 -18.35 1.68
C LEU A 171 12.04 -17.30 1.74
N GLY A 172 12.26 -16.11 1.17
CA GLY A 172 11.32 -15.00 1.25
C GLY A 172 9.98 -15.28 0.59
N ASN A 173 8.91 -14.63 1.07
CA ASN A 173 7.55 -14.76 0.55
C ASN A 173 7.05 -16.22 0.52
N ASN A 174 6.96 -16.82 1.71
CA ASN A 174 6.45 -18.17 1.96
C ASN A 174 5.49 -18.14 3.17
N LEU A 175 5.14 -19.31 3.68
CA LEU A 175 4.26 -19.51 4.84
C LEU A 175 5.04 -20.05 6.05
N LEU A 176 6.32 -19.68 6.19
CA LEU A 176 7.16 -20.16 7.28
C LEU A 176 6.64 -19.68 8.64
N THR A 177 6.86 -20.50 9.67
CA THR A 177 6.37 -20.31 11.03
C THR A 177 7.44 -20.58 12.08
N GLY A 178 7.19 -20.15 13.32
CA GLY A 178 8.07 -20.42 14.46
C GLY A 178 9.37 -19.64 14.42
N SER A 179 10.35 -20.11 15.20
CA SER A 179 11.62 -19.42 15.43
C SER A 179 12.70 -19.80 14.42
N VAL A 180 13.55 -18.83 14.05
CA VAL A 180 14.81 -19.08 13.34
C VAL A 180 15.77 -19.81 14.29
N PRO A 181 16.27 -20.99 13.93
CA PRO A 181 17.16 -21.76 14.80
C PRO A 181 18.56 -21.13 14.88
N ASN A 182 19.21 -21.23 16.04
CA ASN A 182 20.56 -20.68 16.27
C ASN A 182 21.63 -21.28 15.33
N VAL A 183 21.37 -22.46 14.77
CA VAL A 183 22.23 -23.10 13.76
C VAL A 183 22.44 -22.24 12.51
N ILE A 184 21.64 -21.18 12.31
CA ILE A 184 21.90 -20.17 11.27
C ILE A 184 23.33 -19.62 11.34
N GLY A 185 23.91 -19.52 12.55
CA GLY A 185 25.28 -19.08 12.77
C GLY A 185 26.36 -20.03 12.22
N ASN A 186 25.98 -21.23 11.76
CA ASN A 186 26.91 -22.18 11.15
C ASN A 186 27.19 -21.89 9.67
N PHE A 187 26.41 -21.02 9.02
CA PHE A 187 26.60 -20.66 7.61
C PHE A 187 27.74 -19.67 7.39
N THR A 188 28.98 -20.06 7.74
CA THR A 188 30.13 -19.13 7.72
C THR A 188 30.47 -18.56 6.34
N GLU A 189 29.95 -19.15 5.26
CA GLU A 189 30.09 -18.68 3.88
C GLU A 189 28.94 -17.75 3.41
N LEU A 190 27.92 -17.54 4.24
CA LEU A 190 26.70 -16.82 3.84
C LEU A 190 26.98 -15.34 3.58
N THR A 191 26.50 -14.88 2.43
CA THR A 191 26.54 -13.49 1.94
C THR A 191 25.14 -12.87 1.87
N VAL A 192 24.11 -13.67 1.63
CA VAL A 192 22.71 -13.22 1.57
C VAL A 192 21.81 -14.13 2.39
N LEU A 193 21.07 -13.51 3.32
CA LEU A 193 19.99 -14.14 4.07
C LEU A 193 18.69 -13.40 3.81
N ASP A 194 17.74 -14.05 3.15
CA ASP A 194 16.39 -13.53 2.92
C ASP A 194 15.34 -14.47 3.52
N LEU A 195 14.67 -13.97 4.58
CA LEU A 195 13.52 -14.61 5.22
C LEU A 195 12.30 -13.68 5.18
N SER A 196 12.31 -12.65 4.33
CA SER A 196 11.28 -11.61 4.25
C SER A 196 9.91 -12.16 3.87
N LEU A 197 8.84 -11.40 4.11
CA LEU A 197 7.48 -11.75 3.68
C LEU A 197 7.00 -13.12 4.19
N ASN A 198 7.40 -13.54 5.39
CA ASN A 198 6.91 -14.74 6.07
C ASN A 198 6.10 -14.33 7.32
N PRO A 199 4.83 -13.90 7.16
CA PRO A 199 4.09 -13.16 8.20
C PRO A 199 3.79 -13.97 9.47
N PHE A 200 3.97 -15.29 9.45
CA PHE A 200 3.69 -16.19 10.58
C PHE A 200 4.95 -16.63 11.33
N MET A 201 6.12 -16.09 10.97
CA MET A 201 7.32 -16.29 11.76
C MET A 201 7.17 -15.57 13.10
N GLU A 202 7.35 -16.32 14.19
CA GLU A 202 7.35 -15.81 15.57
C GLU A 202 8.75 -16.02 16.10
N SER A 203 9.68 -15.14 15.72
CA SER A 203 11.09 -15.29 16.03
C SER A 203 11.72 -14.00 16.55
N GLU A 204 12.61 -14.15 17.52
CA GLU A 204 13.66 -13.16 17.75
C GLU A 204 14.74 -13.30 16.67
N ILE A 205 15.54 -12.25 16.44
CA ILE A 205 16.73 -12.35 15.60
C ILE A 205 17.83 -13.07 16.41
N PRO A 206 18.31 -14.26 16.00
CA PRO A 206 19.28 -15.02 16.77
C PRO A 206 20.59 -14.25 16.94
N SER A 207 21.15 -14.23 18.15
CA SER A 207 22.46 -13.59 18.40
C SER A 207 23.61 -14.24 17.62
N ASP A 208 23.46 -15.52 17.27
CA ASP A 208 24.39 -16.28 16.45
C ASP A 208 24.51 -15.76 15.01
N ILE A 209 23.61 -14.87 14.56
CA ILE A 209 23.75 -14.15 13.28
C ILE A 209 25.07 -13.38 13.21
N GLY A 210 25.60 -12.91 14.34
CA GLY A 210 26.89 -12.20 14.42
C GLY A 210 28.12 -13.05 14.05
N LYS A 211 27.96 -14.38 13.88
CA LYS A 211 29.04 -15.27 13.41
C LYS A 211 29.22 -15.22 11.88
N LEU A 212 28.27 -14.65 11.15
CA LEU A 212 28.22 -14.66 9.69
C LEU A 212 29.06 -13.52 9.09
N LEU A 213 30.38 -13.56 9.30
CA LEU A 213 31.27 -12.42 9.01
C LEU A 213 31.35 -12.01 7.51
N LYS A 214 30.87 -12.86 6.60
CA LYS A 214 30.76 -12.61 5.15
C LYS A 214 29.40 -12.05 4.72
N LEU A 215 28.47 -11.87 5.66
CA LEU A 215 27.10 -11.49 5.35
C LEU A 215 27.04 -10.04 4.84
N GLU A 216 26.52 -9.88 3.64
CA GLU A 216 26.38 -8.60 2.94
C GLU A 216 24.94 -8.08 2.98
N GLN A 217 23.95 -8.98 2.99
CA GLN A 217 22.54 -8.64 2.94
C GLN A 217 21.72 -9.43 3.96
N ILE A 218 20.93 -8.70 4.76
CA ILE A 218 19.93 -9.25 5.67
C ILE A 218 18.58 -8.66 5.27
N LEU A 219 17.66 -9.52 4.81
CA LEU A 219 16.31 -9.16 4.40
C LEU A 219 15.30 -9.95 5.25
N LEU A 220 14.73 -9.30 6.26
CA LEU A 220 13.81 -9.89 7.23
C LEU A 220 12.47 -9.14 7.29
N GLN A 221 12.21 -8.25 6.33
CA GLN A 221 11.05 -7.37 6.37
C GLN A 221 9.72 -8.11 6.28
N ARG A 222 8.72 -7.64 7.03
CA ARG A 222 7.36 -8.20 7.01
C ARG A 222 7.33 -9.71 7.33
N SER A 223 8.05 -10.12 8.37
CA SER A 223 8.17 -11.53 8.78
C SER A 223 7.90 -11.77 10.26
N GLY A 224 7.18 -10.87 10.95
CA GLY A 224 6.76 -11.09 12.34
C GLY A 224 7.89 -11.15 13.39
N PHE A 225 9.11 -10.73 13.04
CA PHE A 225 10.22 -10.72 14.00
C PHE A 225 9.91 -9.81 15.19
N TYR A 226 10.24 -10.25 16.40
CA TYR A 226 10.02 -9.51 17.65
C TYR A 226 11.27 -9.50 18.53
N GLY A 227 11.19 -8.82 19.69
CA GLY A 227 12.33 -8.72 20.61
C GLY A 227 13.33 -7.65 20.18
N GLU A 228 14.54 -7.69 20.70
CA GLU A 228 15.59 -6.68 20.41
C GLU A 228 16.45 -7.10 19.22
N ILE A 229 17.01 -6.11 18.51
CA ILE A 229 18.08 -6.37 17.53
C ILE A 229 19.34 -6.78 18.31
N PRO A 230 19.92 -7.98 18.09
CA PRO A 230 21.01 -8.47 18.91
C PRO A 230 22.27 -7.62 18.74
N ASN A 231 22.96 -7.33 19.85
CA ASN A 231 24.20 -6.55 19.84
C ASN A 231 25.30 -7.14 18.95
N SER A 232 25.27 -8.45 18.69
CA SER A 232 26.23 -9.13 17.81
C SER A 232 26.11 -8.72 16.33
N ILE A 233 25.04 -8.02 15.92
CA ILE A 233 24.90 -7.50 14.55
C ILE A 233 26.05 -6.57 14.16
N VAL A 234 26.69 -5.91 15.14
CA VAL A 234 27.82 -4.99 14.91
C VAL A 234 29.10 -5.71 14.46
N GLU A 235 29.16 -7.03 14.59
CA GLU A 235 30.30 -7.84 14.10
C GLU A 235 30.27 -8.03 12.58
N LEU A 236 29.12 -7.78 11.94
CA LEU A 236 28.85 -8.05 10.53
C LEU A 236 29.34 -6.92 9.61
N LYS A 237 30.65 -6.69 9.62
CA LYS A 237 31.31 -5.55 8.95
C LYS A 237 31.21 -5.55 7.41
N ALA A 238 30.76 -6.65 6.82
CA ALA A 238 30.51 -6.78 5.39
C ALA A 238 29.10 -6.31 4.97
N LEU A 239 28.22 -5.98 5.93
CA LEU A 239 26.85 -5.59 5.61
C LEU A 239 26.79 -4.33 4.73
N THR A 240 26.08 -4.48 3.62
CA THR A 240 25.74 -3.42 2.68
C THR A 240 24.25 -3.09 2.75
N THR A 241 23.40 -4.09 2.97
CA THR A 241 21.95 -3.94 3.00
C THR A 241 21.36 -4.60 4.23
N VAL A 242 20.63 -3.81 5.02
CA VAL A 242 19.87 -4.28 6.18
C VAL A 242 18.44 -3.81 6.00
N ASP A 243 17.50 -4.74 5.82
CA ASP A 243 16.07 -4.48 5.84
C ASP A 243 15.39 -5.34 6.91
N LEU A 244 15.04 -4.69 8.01
CA LEU A 244 14.30 -5.27 9.14
C LEU A 244 12.91 -4.64 9.26
N SER A 245 12.43 -3.95 8.22
CA SER A 245 11.23 -3.13 8.28
C SER A 245 9.94 -3.95 8.46
N GLN A 246 8.86 -3.31 8.91
CA GLN A 246 7.54 -3.93 9.03
C GLN A 246 7.53 -5.19 9.92
N ASN A 247 8.19 -5.11 11.08
CA ASN A 247 8.24 -6.17 12.08
C ASN A 247 7.73 -5.64 13.43
N ASN A 248 7.84 -6.46 14.48
CA ASN A 248 7.47 -6.12 15.85
C ASN A 248 8.71 -5.94 16.74
N LEU A 249 9.84 -5.48 16.17
CA LEU A 249 11.10 -5.30 16.89
C LEU A 249 10.97 -4.17 17.91
N THR A 250 11.66 -4.33 19.03
CA THR A 250 11.63 -3.46 20.21
C THR A 250 13.06 -3.12 20.66
N GLY A 251 13.19 -2.34 21.73
CA GLY A 251 14.50 -1.98 22.28
C GLY A 251 15.16 -0.83 21.51
N VAL A 252 16.45 -0.66 21.75
CA VAL A 252 17.29 0.36 21.11
C VAL A 252 18.14 -0.25 20.00
N LEU A 253 18.52 0.55 19.02
CA LEU A 253 19.54 0.13 18.05
C LEU A 253 20.87 -0.15 18.79
N PRO A 254 21.56 -1.28 18.51
CA PRO A 254 22.84 -1.59 19.13
C PRO A 254 23.86 -0.45 19.04
N SER A 255 24.54 -0.19 20.16
CA SER A 255 25.55 0.86 20.21
C SER A 255 26.70 0.55 19.25
N GLY A 256 27.12 1.54 18.48
CA GLY A 256 28.17 1.37 17.48
C GLY A 256 27.71 0.80 16.15
N ILE A 257 26.42 0.53 15.91
CA ILE A 257 25.94 0.04 14.60
C ILE A 257 26.41 0.94 13.45
N GLY A 258 26.38 2.26 13.62
CA GLY A 258 26.85 3.20 12.61
C GLY A 258 28.37 3.21 12.42
N ILE A 259 29.12 3.05 13.51
CA ILE A 259 30.59 3.08 13.50
C ILE A 259 31.18 1.75 13.00
N SER A 260 30.51 0.63 13.26
CA SER A 260 30.98 -0.71 12.88
C SER A 260 30.61 -1.07 11.44
N LEU A 261 29.40 -0.72 11.00
CA LEU A 261 28.87 -1.13 9.68
C LEU A 261 29.21 -0.11 8.59
N GLN A 262 30.50 0.06 8.32
CA GLN A 262 31.02 1.10 7.43
C GLN A 262 30.73 0.87 5.94
N GLN A 263 30.31 -0.34 5.55
CA GLN A 263 29.98 -0.71 4.17
C GLN A 263 28.49 -0.54 3.81
N LEU A 264 27.67 -0.01 4.73
CA LEU A 264 26.25 0.16 4.51
C LEU A 264 25.96 1.05 3.30
N VAL A 265 25.01 0.59 2.49
CA VAL A 265 24.42 1.29 1.35
C VAL A 265 22.96 1.62 1.65
N SER A 266 22.23 0.67 2.26
CA SER A 266 20.84 0.82 2.65
C SER A 266 20.60 0.27 4.06
N PHE A 267 19.95 1.07 4.90
CA PHE A 267 19.55 0.68 6.25
C PHE A 267 18.07 1.02 6.48
N ASP A 268 17.23 -0.01 6.58
CA ASP A 268 15.80 0.10 6.84
C ASP A 268 15.40 -0.69 8.08
N VAL A 269 14.90 0.02 9.09
CA VAL A 269 14.29 -0.55 10.30
C VAL A 269 12.91 0.06 10.56
N SER A 270 12.31 0.64 9.52
CA SER A 270 11.03 1.35 9.60
C SER A 270 9.87 0.45 9.99
N GLN A 271 8.78 1.03 10.51
CA GLN A 271 7.56 0.31 10.89
C GLN A 271 7.86 -0.82 11.90
N ASN A 272 8.46 -0.46 13.03
CA ASN A 272 8.74 -1.31 14.18
C ASN A 272 8.36 -0.55 15.48
N ASN A 273 8.70 -1.10 16.64
CA ASN A 273 8.55 -0.45 17.96
C ASN A 273 9.92 -0.08 18.58
N LEU A 274 10.90 0.28 17.73
CA LEU A 274 12.24 0.66 18.18
C LEU A 274 12.22 2.05 18.81
N HIS A 275 13.07 2.28 19.81
CA HIS A 275 13.19 3.58 20.48
C HIS A 275 14.65 3.96 20.72
N GLY A 276 14.86 5.11 21.35
CA GLY A 276 16.18 5.67 21.60
C GLY A 276 16.60 6.73 20.59
N PRO A 277 17.86 7.19 20.64
CA PRO A 277 18.33 8.29 19.80
C PRO A 277 18.59 7.86 18.35
N PHE A 278 18.75 8.86 17.48
CA PHE A 278 19.28 8.67 16.13
C PHE A 278 20.64 7.92 16.17
N PRO A 279 20.88 6.91 15.32
CA PRO A 279 22.07 6.06 15.41
C PRO A 279 23.35 6.85 15.12
N ALA A 280 24.17 7.04 16.15
CA ALA A 280 25.43 7.76 16.05
C ALA A 280 26.42 7.04 15.11
N GLY A 281 27.12 7.82 14.28
CA GLY A 281 28.11 7.32 13.33
C GLY A 281 27.53 6.68 12.08
N ILE A 282 26.20 6.56 11.91
CA ILE A 282 25.61 5.87 10.74
C ILE A 282 26.01 6.53 9.41
N CYS A 283 26.23 7.84 9.44
CA CYS A 283 26.68 8.62 8.28
C CYS A 283 28.20 8.67 8.10
N GLU A 284 28.98 8.01 8.96
CA GLU A 284 30.40 7.77 8.69
C GLU A 284 30.58 6.71 7.61
N SER A 285 29.56 5.85 7.40
CA SER A 285 29.55 4.93 6.27
C SER A 285 29.54 5.72 4.95
N THR A 286 30.67 5.60 4.24
CA THR A 286 30.87 6.31 2.97
C THR A 286 29.93 5.83 1.85
N GLY A 287 29.28 4.66 2.01
CA GLY A 287 28.39 4.09 1.01
C GLY A 287 26.91 4.43 1.19
N LEU A 288 26.51 5.02 2.33
CA LEU A 288 25.09 5.09 2.70
C LEU A 288 24.30 6.02 1.77
N THR A 289 23.34 5.43 1.06
CA THR A 289 22.44 6.13 0.11
C THR A 289 21.00 6.21 0.62
N SER A 290 20.55 5.24 1.41
CA SER A 290 19.19 5.18 1.93
C SER A 290 19.18 4.89 3.42
N LEU A 291 18.53 5.77 4.19
CA LEU A 291 18.30 5.60 5.62
C LEU A 291 16.81 5.76 5.94
N SER A 292 16.19 4.67 6.38
CA SER A 292 14.78 4.60 6.73
C SER A 292 14.59 4.08 8.14
N ILE A 293 14.17 4.96 9.05
CA ILE A 293 13.89 4.63 10.46
C ILE A 293 12.49 5.12 10.88
N HIS A 294 11.64 5.39 9.90
CA HIS A 294 10.33 5.99 10.10
C HIS A 294 9.34 5.05 10.82
N THR A 295 8.28 5.61 11.41
CA THR A 295 7.18 4.85 12.04
C THR A 295 7.72 3.90 13.12
N ASN A 296 8.33 4.51 14.12
CA ASN A 296 8.93 3.90 15.29
C ASN A 296 8.71 4.83 16.50
N ASN A 297 9.39 4.56 17.61
CA ASN A 297 9.39 5.35 18.83
C ASN A 297 10.76 6.04 19.07
N PHE A 298 11.54 6.33 18.01
CA PHE A 298 12.81 7.04 18.14
C PHE A 298 12.60 8.46 18.67
N ASN A 299 13.55 8.95 19.46
CA ASN A 299 13.48 10.26 20.11
C ASN A 299 14.86 10.95 20.13
N GLY A 300 14.95 12.07 20.84
CA GLY A 300 16.20 12.83 20.93
C GLY A 300 16.43 13.77 19.74
N THR A 301 17.62 14.34 19.69
CA THR A 301 18.00 15.35 18.69
C THR A 301 18.85 14.76 17.57
N LEU A 302 18.71 15.28 16.35
CA LEU A 302 19.68 15.09 15.30
C LEU A 302 20.77 16.18 15.43
N SER A 303 22.01 15.78 15.70
CA SER A 303 23.12 16.75 15.78
C SER A 303 23.68 17.06 14.39
N ASN A 304 24.06 18.31 14.14
CA ASN A 304 24.70 18.73 12.87
C ASN A 304 25.91 17.85 12.52
N ASN A 305 26.73 17.50 13.52
CA ASN A 305 27.93 16.68 13.31
C ASN A 305 27.58 15.24 12.91
N ALA A 306 26.50 14.68 13.44
CA ALA A 306 26.09 13.30 13.11
C ALA A 306 25.64 13.15 11.66
N VAL A 307 25.11 14.22 11.06
CA VAL A 307 24.57 14.19 9.69
C VAL A 307 25.42 14.90 8.64
N ALA A 308 26.40 15.71 9.06
CA ALA A 308 27.33 16.39 8.16
C ALA A 308 28.13 15.42 7.26
N SER A 309 28.35 14.20 7.73
CA SER A 309 29.09 13.16 7.01
C SER A 309 28.26 12.38 5.98
N CYS A 310 26.93 12.56 5.92
CA CYS A 310 26.04 11.79 5.02
C CYS A 310 26.13 12.22 3.54
N LEU A 311 27.33 12.45 2.99
CA LEU A 311 27.54 13.09 1.68
C LEU A 311 26.95 12.30 0.49
N ASN A 312 26.73 11.00 0.66
CA ASN A 312 26.16 10.13 -0.37
C ASN A 312 24.66 9.83 -0.20
N LEU A 313 24.04 10.38 0.84
CA LEU A 313 22.65 10.09 1.16
C LEU A 313 21.71 10.66 0.10
N GLU A 314 20.88 9.80 -0.47
CA GLU A 314 19.85 10.13 -1.46
C GLU A 314 18.46 10.17 -0.84
N ARG A 315 18.22 9.34 0.19
CA ARG A 315 16.90 9.20 0.83
C ARG A 315 17.03 9.15 2.35
N LEU A 316 16.31 10.07 3.01
CA LEU A 316 16.20 10.15 4.46
C LEU A 316 14.73 10.10 4.89
N GLU A 317 14.33 9.05 5.60
CA GLU A 317 12.96 8.85 6.09
C GLU A 317 12.93 8.67 7.61
N LEU A 318 12.45 9.72 8.30
CA LEU A 318 12.39 9.86 9.75
C LEU A 318 10.96 10.03 10.27
N GLN A 319 9.96 10.07 9.38
CA GLN A 319 8.59 10.43 9.72
C GLN A 319 7.96 9.53 10.78
N ASN A 320 6.95 10.03 11.49
CA ASN A 320 6.22 9.28 12.52
C ASN A 320 7.15 8.76 13.63
N ASN A 321 7.86 9.67 14.29
CA ASN A 321 8.73 9.39 15.44
C ASN A 321 8.58 10.54 16.47
N GLY A 322 9.37 10.51 17.54
CA GLY A 322 9.46 11.54 18.56
C GLY A 322 10.74 12.37 18.51
N PHE A 323 11.36 12.54 17.34
CA PHE A 323 12.56 13.38 17.21
C PHE A 323 12.23 14.85 17.49
N HIS A 324 13.11 15.54 18.22
CA HIS A 324 12.88 16.91 18.65
C HIS A 324 14.13 17.79 18.53
N GLY A 325 13.97 19.09 18.71
CA GLY A 325 15.05 20.06 18.58
C GLY A 325 15.31 20.45 17.13
N ASN A 326 16.35 21.25 16.90
CA ASN A 326 16.57 21.85 15.58
C ASN A 326 16.86 20.80 14.51
N PHE A 327 16.18 20.93 13.36
CA PHE A 327 16.52 20.14 12.18
C PHE A 327 17.89 20.60 11.64
N PRO A 328 18.85 19.69 11.41
CA PRO A 328 20.20 20.07 11.03
C PRO A 328 20.32 20.85 9.73
N ASP A 329 21.05 21.97 9.75
CA ASP A 329 21.22 22.84 8.58
C ASP A 329 21.91 22.13 7.41
N ASN A 330 22.90 21.28 7.71
CA ASN A 330 23.67 20.54 6.71
C ASN A 330 22.78 19.61 5.85
N LEU A 331 21.69 19.07 6.42
CA LEU A 331 20.77 18.17 5.70
C LEU A 331 20.09 18.88 4.53
N TRP A 332 19.78 20.17 4.66
CA TRP A 332 19.19 20.97 3.58
C TRP A 332 20.12 21.08 2.37
N SER A 333 21.43 21.02 2.58
CA SER A 333 22.45 21.28 1.56
C SER A 333 23.18 20.04 1.05
N LEU A 334 22.74 18.83 1.42
CA LEU A 334 23.41 17.60 1.01
C LEU A 334 23.45 17.47 -0.53
N PRO A 335 24.59 17.05 -1.11
CA PRO A 335 24.79 17.17 -2.56
C PRO A 335 24.00 16.14 -3.37
N LYS A 336 23.69 14.96 -2.80
CA LYS A 336 22.97 13.86 -3.46
C LYS A 336 21.56 13.63 -2.94
N ILE A 337 21.11 14.40 -1.95
CA ILE A 337 19.80 14.18 -1.33
C ILE A 337 18.70 14.43 -2.34
N LYS A 338 17.78 13.47 -2.48
CA LYS A 338 16.59 13.52 -3.34
C LYS A 338 15.32 13.60 -2.52
N VAL A 339 15.27 12.86 -1.41
CA VAL A 339 14.05 12.72 -0.59
C VAL A 339 14.35 12.97 0.88
N ILE A 340 13.65 13.94 1.46
CA ILE A 340 13.61 14.18 2.91
C ILE A 340 12.17 14.01 3.38
N ARG A 341 11.96 13.07 4.30
CA ARG A 341 10.68 12.88 5.00
C ARG A 341 10.91 12.89 6.50
N ALA A 342 10.31 13.86 7.16
CA ALA A 342 10.41 14.06 8.60
C ALA A 342 9.07 14.49 9.20
N GLU A 343 7.95 14.24 8.49
CA GLU A 343 6.62 14.58 8.95
C GLU A 343 6.24 13.85 10.25
N ASN A 344 5.34 14.43 11.05
CA ASN A 344 4.88 13.89 12.33
C ASN A 344 6.04 13.60 13.32
N ASN A 345 6.77 14.66 13.67
CA ASN A 345 7.82 14.67 14.68
C ASN A 345 7.67 15.96 15.53
N GLN A 346 8.70 16.30 16.32
CA GLN A 346 8.77 17.52 17.13
C GLN A 346 9.98 18.39 16.71
N PHE A 347 10.40 18.31 15.43
CA PHE A 347 11.52 19.10 14.93
C PHE A 347 11.22 20.60 14.99
N SER A 348 12.24 21.40 15.32
CA SER A 348 12.18 22.85 15.41
C SER A 348 13.28 23.49 14.56
N GLY A 349 13.47 24.81 14.73
CA GLY A 349 14.48 25.57 14.02
C GLY A 349 13.98 26.10 12.68
N GLU A 350 14.93 26.46 11.82
CA GLU A 350 14.66 27.18 10.58
C GLU A 350 14.85 26.28 9.35
N ILE A 351 14.07 26.57 8.30
CA ILE A 351 14.30 26.00 6.97
C ILE A 351 15.31 26.92 6.25
N SER A 352 16.56 26.49 6.17
CA SER A 352 17.68 27.30 5.66
C SER A 352 17.61 27.55 4.15
N ASP A 353 18.02 28.75 3.69
CA ASP A 353 18.24 29.07 2.27
C ASP A 353 19.32 28.18 1.60
N SER A 354 20.13 27.50 2.41
CA SER A 354 21.09 26.49 1.97
C SER A 354 20.45 25.32 1.22
N ILE A 355 19.11 25.16 1.31
CA ILE A 355 18.35 24.20 0.51
C ILE A 355 18.58 24.34 -1.01
N SER A 356 18.91 25.56 -1.46
CA SER A 356 19.26 25.84 -2.86
C SER A 356 20.51 25.09 -3.34
N ALA A 357 21.38 24.64 -2.43
CA ALA A 357 22.58 23.87 -2.77
C ALA A 357 22.26 22.39 -3.09
N ALA A 358 21.13 21.85 -2.60
CA ALA A 358 20.70 20.48 -2.86
C ALA A 358 20.07 20.36 -4.27
N SER A 359 20.92 20.42 -5.29
CA SER A 359 20.51 20.47 -6.70
C SER A 359 19.75 19.24 -7.21
N GLN A 360 19.78 18.13 -6.47
CA GLN A 360 19.08 16.88 -6.79
C GLN A 360 17.81 16.68 -5.94
N LEU A 361 17.46 17.62 -5.07
CA LEU A 361 16.32 17.47 -4.16
C LEU A 361 15.01 17.45 -4.93
N GLU A 362 14.25 16.38 -4.76
CA GLU A 362 12.99 16.12 -5.48
C GLU A 362 11.77 16.29 -4.59
N GLN A 363 11.88 15.89 -3.32
CA GLN A 363 10.77 15.86 -2.38
C GLN A 363 11.20 16.23 -0.95
N VAL A 364 10.43 17.15 -0.34
CA VAL A 364 10.51 17.46 1.09
C VAL A 364 9.12 17.35 1.71
N GLN A 365 9.02 16.59 2.80
CA GLN A 365 7.83 16.49 3.66
C GLN A 365 8.24 16.65 5.12
N ILE A 366 7.79 17.74 5.74
CA ILE A 366 8.11 18.12 7.12
C ILE A 366 6.85 18.53 7.90
N ASP A 367 5.70 18.06 7.45
CA ASP A 367 4.40 18.37 8.01
C ASP A 367 4.30 17.99 9.49
N ASN A 368 3.47 18.70 10.26
CA ASN A 368 3.18 18.39 11.66
C ASN A 368 4.47 18.29 12.51
N ASN A 369 5.13 19.44 12.63
CA ASN A 369 6.35 19.66 13.42
C ASN A 369 6.26 21.01 14.14
N SER A 370 7.38 21.51 14.67
CA SER A 370 7.49 22.79 15.38
C SER A 370 8.47 23.75 14.68
N PHE A 371 8.55 23.72 13.35
CA PHE A 371 9.39 24.65 12.58
C PHE A 371 8.88 26.08 12.72
N ILE A 372 9.78 27.02 13.03
CA ILE A 372 9.44 28.45 13.17
C ILE A 372 10.39 29.23 12.27
N SER A 373 9.99 29.46 11.02
CA SER A 373 10.80 30.20 10.06
C SER A 373 9.99 30.79 8.92
N LYS A 374 10.63 31.67 8.16
CA LYS A 374 10.13 32.07 6.85
C LYS A 374 10.39 30.98 5.82
N ILE A 375 9.58 30.93 4.78
CA ILE A 375 9.85 30.04 3.65
C ILE A 375 11.07 30.60 2.89
N PRO A 376 12.14 29.80 2.69
CA PRO A 376 13.38 30.28 2.08
C PRO A 376 13.20 30.61 0.60
N HIS A 377 13.86 31.66 0.13
CA HIS A 377 13.94 31.99 -1.30
C HIS A 377 14.68 30.91 -2.08
N GLY A 378 15.64 30.23 -1.44
CA GLY A 378 16.40 29.14 -2.03
C GLY A 378 15.53 28.00 -2.56
N LEU A 379 14.31 27.83 -2.06
CA LEU A 379 13.36 26.79 -2.48
C LEU A 379 13.07 26.84 -3.98
N GLY A 380 12.86 28.06 -4.51
CA GLY A 380 12.57 28.29 -5.92
C GLY A 380 13.72 27.98 -6.88
N LEU A 381 14.95 27.90 -6.36
CA LEU A 381 16.15 27.66 -7.16
C LEU A 381 16.38 26.16 -7.42
N VAL A 382 15.73 25.29 -6.66
CA VAL A 382 15.88 23.84 -6.77
C VAL A 382 15.05 23.32 -7.95
N ARG A 383 15.69 23.15 -9.11
CA ARG A 383 15.02 22.81 -10.38
C ARG A 383 14.43 21.39 -10.43
N SER A 384 14.86 20.50 -9.55
CA SER A 384 14.37 19.11 -9.45
C SER A 384 13.18 18.95 -8.51
N LEU A 385 12.85 19.98 -7.72
CA LEU A 385 11.88 19.87 -6.64
C LEU A 385 10.46 19.82 -7.19
N TYR A 386 9.78 18.68 -7.01
CA TYR A 386 8.40 18.49 -7.46
C TYR A 386 7.38 18.51 -6.32
N ARG A 387 7.81 18.25 -5.08
CA ARG A 387 6.92 18.26 -3.90
C ARG A 387 7.57 18.94 -2.70
N PHE A 388 6.86 19.92 -2.14
CA PHE A 388 7.22 20.54 -0.87
C PHE A 388 5.99 20.63 0.04
N SER A 389 6.06 19.98 1.19
CA SER A 389 4.99 19.91 2.18
C SER A 389 5.52 20.27 3.56
N ALA A 390 4.95 21.31 4.15
CA ALA A 390 5.33 21.81 5.47
C ALA A 390 4.09 22.31 6.25
N SER A 391 2.96 21.61 6.10
CA SER A 391 1.73 21.94 6.82
C SER A 391 1.86 21.72 8.33
N LEU A 392 0.96 22.30 9.13
CA LEU A 392 0.91 22.12 10.58
C LEU A 392 2.28 22.44 11.23
N ASN A 393 2.73 23.68 11.04
CA ASN A 393 3.98 24.20 11.58
C ASN A 393 3.79 25.65 12.08
N GLY A 394 4.89 26.29 12.48
CA GLY A 394 4.93 27.70 12.87
C GLY A 394 5.51 28.62 11.78
N LEU A 395 5.33 28.30 10.49
CA LEU A 395 5.89 29.11 9.40
C LEU A 395 5.20 30.47 9.33
N TYR A 396 5.97 31.54 9.10
CA TYR A 396 5.49 32.92 9.10
C TYR A 396 6.15 33.77 7.99
N GLY A 397 5.74 35.03 7.85
CA GLY A 397 6.24 35.92 6.80
C GLY A 397 5.43 35.79 5.51
N GLU A 398 5.98 36.18 4.37
CA GLU A 398 5.30 36.14 3.07
C GLU A 398 5.80 34.96 2.23
N LEU A 399 4.99 34.51 1.25
CA LEU A 399 5.44 33.55 0.25
C LEU A 399 6.47 34.22 -0.69
N PRO A 400 7.69 33.67 -0.83
CA PRO A 400 8.68 34.25 -1.72
C PRO A 400 8.20 34.13 -3.17
N PRO A 401 8.30 35.17 -4.02
CA PRO A 401 7.71 35.16 -5.38
C PRO A 401 8.17 34.00 -6.27
N ASN A 402 9.35 33.46 -6.00
CA ASN A 402 9.96 32.36 -6.75
C ASN A 402 9.68 30.97 -6.16
N PHE A 403 8.85 30.82 -5.13
CA PHE A 403 8.67 29.55 -4.40
C PHE A 403 8.24 28.36 -5.27
N CYS A 404 7.67 28.62 -6.45
CA CYS A 404 7.24 27.61 -7.41
C CYS A 404 8.03 27.62 -8.74
N ASP A 405 9.15 28.36 -8.83
CA ASP A 405 9.94 28.52 -10.07
C ASP A 405 10.58 27.21 -10.56
N SER A 406 10.56 26.16 -9.73
CA SER A 406 10.94 24.82 -10.17
C SER A 406 10.04 24.35 -11.33
N PRO A 407 10.61 23.97 -12.49
CA PRO A 407 9.85 23.57 -13.67
C PRO A 407 9.08 22.25 -13.50
N VAL A 408 9.37 21.51 -12.42
CA VAL A 408 8.72 20.24 -12.09
C VAL A 408 7.81 20.33 -10.86
N MET A 409 7.67 21.51 -10.25
CA MET A 409 6.83 21.71 -9.07
C MET A 409 5.39 21.26 -9.32
N SER A 410 4.93 20.30 -8.52
CA SER A 410 3.64 19.62 -8.68
C SER A 410 2.75 19.72 -7.44
N ILE A 411 3.34 19.64 -6.24
CA ILE A 411 2.58 19.61 -4.98
C ILE A 411 3.19 20.61 -4.01
N ILE A 412 2.38 21.56 -3.56
CA ILE A 412 2.72 22.51 -2.51
C ILE A 412 1.65 22.46 -1.42
N ASN A 413 2.09 22.24 -0.18
CA ASN A 413 1.22 22.29 0.98
C ASN A 413 1.87 23.08 2.12
N PHE A 414 1.30 24.25 2.40
CA PHE A 414 1.68 25.14 3.50
C PHE A 414 0.53 25.37 4.48
N SER A 415 -0.49 24.52 4.44
CA SER A 415 -1.68 24.73 5.27
C SER A 415 -1.40 24.68 6.78
N HIS A 416 -2.23 25.32 7.59
CA HIS A 416 -2.11 25.36 9.05
C HIS A 416 -0.75 25.93 9.49
N ASN A 417 -0.50 27.18 9.11
CA ASN A 417 0.69 27.95 9.48
C ASN A 417 0.28 29.42 9.78
N TYR A 418 1.25 30.30 10.00
CA TYR A 418 1.03 31.72 10.27
C TYR A 418 1.47 32.62 9.10
N ILE A 419 1.46 32.11 7.86
CA ILE A 419 1.95 32.84 6.68
C ILE A 419 1.00 34.00 6.37
N THR A 420 1.57 35.14 6.01
CA THR A 420 0.91 36.43 5.78
C THR A 420 1.18 36.96 4.36
N GLY A 421 0.62 38.12 4.05
CA GLY A 421 0.85 38.80 2.77
C GLY A 421 -0.07 38.31 1.67
N VAL A 422 0.23 38.75 0.45
CA VAL A 422 -0.55 38.40 -0.75
C VAL A 422 -0.03 37.12 -1.39
N ILE A 423 -0.92 36.33 -1.99
CA ILE A 423 -0.52 35.17 -2.80
C ILE A 423 0.15 35.71 -4.08
N PRO A 424 1.41 35.35 -4.39
CA PRO A 424 2.09 35.84 -5.60
C PRO A 424 1.46 35.31 -6.90
N GLU A 425 1.78 35.95 -8.02
CA GLU A 425 1.40 35.46 -9.36
C GLU A 425 2.14 34.15 -9.71
N LEU A 426 1.40 33.10 -10.08
CA LEU A 426 1.90 31.72 -10.23
C LEU A 426 2.17 31.33 -11.68
N LYS A 427 2.66 32.29 -12.49
CA LYS A 427 2.79 32.09 -13.96
C LYS A 427 3.75 30.97 -14.36
N GLN A 428 4.75 30.67 -13.53
CA GLN A 428 5.80 29.69 -13.81
C GLN A 428 5.47 28.27 -13.35
N CYS A 429 4.49 28.05 -12.45
CA CYS A 429 4.20 26.74 -11.87
C CYS A 429 3.39 25.81 -12.81
N LYS A 430 3.79 25.66 -14.08
CA LYS A 430 2.98 25.00 -15.13
C LYS A 430 2.63 23.53 -14.88
N LYS A 431 3.34 22.85 -13.96
CA LYS A 431 3.07 21.45 -13.56
C LYS A 431 2.37 21.33 -12.21
N LEU A 432 1.94 22.43 -11.60
CA LEU A 432 1.30 22.42 -10.29
C LEU A 432 -0.07 21.73 -10.37
N VAL A 433 -0.21 20.62 -9.64
CA VAL A 433 -1.43 19.79 -9.58
C VAL A 433 -2.21 20.08 -8.31
N SER A 434 -1.51 20.32 -7.20
CA SER A 434 -2.09 20.56 -5.88
C SER A 434 -1.44 21.74 -5.18
N LEU A 435 -2.28 22.68 -4.75
CA LEU A 435 -1.91 23.83 -3.93
C LEU A 435 -2.82 23.92 -2.72
N SER A 436 -2.23 23.79 -1.53
CA SER A 436 -2.93 23.96 -0.25
C SER A 436 -2.27 25.05 0.58
N LEU A 437 -2.99 26.15 0.77
CA LEU A 437 -2.62 27.31 1.59
C LEU A 437 -3.63 27.57 2.72
N ALA A 438 -4.48 26.58 3.01
CA ALA A 438 -5.56 26.69 3.98
C ALA A 438 -5.07 27.02 5.40
N ASP A 439 -5.89 27.66 6.21
CA ASP A 439 -5.60 27.96 7.62
C ASP A 439 -4.27 28.72 7.79
N ASN A 440 -4.26 29.94 7.27
CA ASN A 440 -3.14 30.88 7.31
C ASN A 440 -3.69 32.32 7.45
N ASN A 441 -2.82 33.32 7.35
CA ASN A 441 -3.16 34.75 7.43
C ASN A 441 -3.00 35.46 6.08
N PHE A 442 -3.18 34.76 4.95
CA PHE A 442 -3.09 35.38 3.62
C PHE A 442 -4.16 36.44 3.43
N ASN A 443 -3.82 37.53 2.75
CA ASN A 443 -4.72 38.64 2.46
C ASN A 443 -4.66 39.06 0.98
N GLY A 444 -5.47 40.06 0.62
CA GLY A 444 -5.57 40.53 -0.76
C GLY A 444 -6.36 39.56 -1.65
N ASN A 445 -6.26 39.76 -2.96
CA ASN A 445 -7.07 39.04 -3.94
C ASN A 445 -6.46 37.67 -4.28
N ILE A 446 -7.32 36.74 -4.71
CA ILE A 446 -6.88 35.49 -5.35
C ILE A 446 -6.26 35.83 -6.72
N PRO A 447 -5.02 35.41 -7.03
CA PRO A 447 -4.37 35.73 -8.32
C PRO A 447 -5.07 35.12 -9.53
N GLU A 448 -5.24 35.91 -10.59
CA GLU A 448 -5.85 35.45 -11.85
C GLU A 448 -5.00 34.36 -12.54
N SER A 449 -3.68 34.41 -12.38
CA SER A 449 -2.74 33.43 -12.97
C SER A 449 -2.95 31.99 -12.51
N LEU A 450 -3.67 31.75 -11.41
CA LEU A 450 -4.07 30.39 -11.02
C LEU A 450 -4.91 29.71 -12.11
N GLY A 451 -5.75 30.47 -12.83
CA GLY A 451 -6.56 29.97 -13.94
C GLY A 451 -5.74 29.56 -15.17
N ASP A 452 -4.48 29.98 -15.26
CA ASP A 452 -3.56 29.66 -16.37
C ASP A 452 -2.73 28.38 -16.12
N LEU A 453 -3.01 27.66 -15.03
CA LEU A 453 -2.30 26.45 -14.65
C LEU A 453 -2.98 25.21 -15.24
N PRO A 454 -2.41 24.58 -16.29
CA PRO A 454 -3.15 23.64 -17.13
C PRO A 454 -3.56 22.33 -16.44
N VAL A 455 -2.91 21.98 -15.33
CA VAL A 455 -3.09 20.70 -14.62
C VAL A 455 -3.47 20.88 -13.15
N LEU A 456 -3.80 22.10 -12.72
CA LEU A 456 -4.25 22.34 -11.34
C LEU A 456 -5.63 21.68 -11.12
N THR A 457 -5.70 20.79 -10.14
CA THR A 457 -6.91 20.01 -9.82
C THR A 457 -7.33 20.13 -8.37
N TYR A 458 -6.40 20.43 -7.47
CA TYR A 458 -6.65 20.60 -6.05
C TYR A 458 -6.21 22.01 -5.62
N LEU A 459 -7.17 22.82 -5.17
CA LEU A 459 -6.92 24.17 -4.68
C LEU A 459 -7.67 24.39 -3.36
N ASP A 460 -6.93 24.53 -2.27
CA ASP A 460 -7.49 24.87 -0.95
C ASP A 460 -6.86 26.16 -0.42
N LEU A 461 -7.68 27.20 -0.33
CA LEU A 461 -7.36 28.53 0.20
C LEU A 461 -8.27 28.88 1.39
N SER A 462 -8.93 27.89 1.99
CA SER A 462 -9.89 28.13 3.07
C SER A 462 -9.24 28.70 4.33
N HIS A 463 -10.03 29.32 5.21
CA HIS A 463 -9.57 29.85 6.50
C HIS A 463 -8.39 30.82 6.33
N ASN A 464 -8.61 31.90 5.60
CA ASN A 464 -7.66 32.98 5.38
C ASN A 464 -8.39 34.34 5.44
N ASN A 465 -7.67 35.43 5.20
CA ASN A 465 -8.21 36.79 5.16
C ASN A 465 -8.27 37.32 3.71
N LEU A 466 -8.51 36.46 2.73
CA LEU A 466 -8.55 36.83 1.31
C LEU A 466 -9.77 37.71 1.01
N THR A 467 -9.58 38.71 0.16
CA THR A 467 -10.58 39.70 -0.24
C THR A 467 -10.78 39.72 -1.75
N GLY A 468 -11.65 40.60 -2.26
CA GLY A 468 -11.91 40.74 -3.69
C GLY A 468 -12.90 39.71 -4.23
N GLU A 469 -12.92 39.55 -5.56
CA GLU A 469 -13.76 38.59 -6.25
C GLU A 469 -13.03 37.26 -6.49
N ILE A 470 -13.78 36.18 -6.71
CA ILE A 470 -13.21 34.91 -7.20
C ILE A 470 -12.91 35.08 -8.70
N PRO A 471 -11.64 34.96 -9.16
CA PRO A 471 -11.27 35.20 -10.55
C PRO A 471 -12.04 34.32 -11.54
N LEU A 472 -12.49 34.90 -12.65
CA LEU A 472 -13.23 34.16 -13.68
C LEU A 472 -12.33 33.16 -14.41
N GLU A 473 -11.02 33.40 -14.43
CA GLU A 473 -9.99 32.57 -15.05
C GLU A 473 -9.93 31.17 -14.45
N LEU A 474 -10.30 31.02 -13.16
CA LEU A 474 -10.36 29.71 -12.49
C LEU A 474 -11.35 28.74 -13.16
N GLN A 475 -12.31 29.25 -13.94
CA GLN A 475 -13.25 28.43 -14.73
C GLN A 475 -12.56 27.63 -15.84
N ASN A 476 -11.34 28.02 -16.24
CA ASN A 476 -10.55 27.29 -17.22
C ASN A 476 -10.04 25.95 -16.68
N LEU A 477 -10.06 25.77 -15.35
CA LEU A 477 -9.53 24.61 -14.66
C LEU A 477 -10.58 23.51 -14.49
N LYS A 478 -10.11 22.26 -14.40
CA LYS A 478 -10.93 21.10 -14.03
C LYS A 478 -10.63 20.69 -12.58
N LEU A 479 -11.11 21.50 -11.64
CA LEU A 479 -10.86 21.29 -10.22
C LEU A 479 -11.66 20.09 -9.70
N ALA A 480 -10.96 19.13 -9.11
CA ALA A 480 -11.55 18.06 -8.31
C ALA A 480 -11.88 18.56 -6.89
N LEU A 481 -11.08 19.49 -6.37
CA LEU A 481 -11.33 20.19 -5.12
C LEU A 481 -11.03 21.69 -5.30
N PHE A 482 -11.99 22.51 -4.92
CA PHE A 482 -11.85 23.96 -4.81
C PHE A 482 -12.48 24.41 -3.52
N ASN A 483 -11.67 24.83 -2.55
CA ASN A 483 -12.12 25.28 -1.23
C ASN A 483 -11.59 26.68 -0.94
N VAL A 484 -12.51 27.64 -0.79
CA VAL A 484 -12.25 29.04 -0.45
C VAL A 484 -13.11 29.50 0.73
N SER A 485 -13.59 28.54 1.52
CA SER A 485 -14.45 28.81 2.67
C SER A 485 -13.72 29.62 3.74
N PHE A 486 -14.47 30.34 4.58
CA PHE A 486 -13.97 31.15 5.69
C PHE A 486 -12.89 32.15 5.25
N ASN A 487 -13.29 33.07 4.36
CA ASN A 487 -12.52 34.22 3.88
C ASN A 487 -13.40 35.49 3.88
N ASN A 488 -12.90 36.58 3.30
CA ASN A 488 -13.60 37.85 3.12
C ASN A 488 -13.90 38.12 1.63
N LEU A 489 -14.20 37.06 0.86
CA LEU A 489 -14.48 37.17 -0.57
C LEU A 489 -15.86 37.79 -0.83
N SER A 490 -15.98 38.46 -1.97
CA SER A 490 -17.15 39.22 -2.39
C SER A 490 -17.49 38.98 -3.87
N GLY A 491 -18.68 39.40 -4.28
CA GLY A 491 -19.07 39.37 -5.70
C GLY A 491 -19.68 38.04 -6.15
N ARG A 492 -19.85 37.89 -7.47
CA ARG A 492 -20.56 36.75 -8.06
C ARG A 492 -19.65 35.54 -8.14
N VAL A 493 -20.09 34.41 -7.59
CA VAL A 493 -19.36 33.14 -7.75
C VAL A 493 -19.51 32.64 -9.20
N PRO A 494 -18.41 32.30 -9.91
CA PRO A 494 -18.48 31.79 -11.27
C PRO A 494 -19.30 30.49 -11.40
N SER A 495 -20.30 30.49 -12.28
CA SER A 495 -21.30 29.41 -12.34
C SER A 495 -20.76 28.03 -12.72
N THR A 496 -19.67 27.98 -13.50
CA THR A 496 -19.01 26.72 -13.89
C THR A 496 -18.23 26.08 -12.74
N LEU A 497 -17.76 26.87 -11.77
CA LEU A 497 -17.13 26.36 -10.55
C LEU A 497 -18.19 25.76 -9.62
N ILE A 498 -19.37 26.39 -9.49
CA ILE A 498 -20.44 25.91 -8.59
C ILE A 498 -21.12 24.63 -9.10
N ALA A 499 -21.07 24.36 -10.41
CA ALA A 499 -21.80 23.26 -11.04
C ALA A 499 -21.39 21.83 -10.63
N GLY A 500 -20.44 21.67 -9.70
CA GLY A 500 -20.06 20.40 -9.10
C GLY A 500 -19.44 20.50 -7.70
N LEU A 501 -19.50 21.67 -7.05
CA LEU A 501 -18.84 21.89 -5.76
C LEU A 501 -19.84 21.93 -4.59
N PRO A 502 -19.55 21.27 -3.46
CA PRO A 502 -20.29 21.45 -2.21
C PRO A 502 -20.35 22.92 -1.76
N ALA A 503 -21.52 23.37 -1.30
CA ALA A 503 -21.71 24.73 -0.77
C ALA A 503 -20.79 25.03 0.44
N LEU A 504 -20.36 24.00 1.17
CA LEU A 504 -19.41 24.10 2.27
C LEU A 504 -18.09 24.75 1.85
N TYR A 505 -17.64 24.55 0.61
CA TYR A 505 -16.37 25.05 0.10
C TYR A 505 -16.33 26.54 -0.22
N ILE A 506 -17.47 27.23 -0.12
CA ILE A 506 -17.57 28.69 -0.28
C ILE A 506 -18.21 29.36 0.94
N GLN A 507 -18.56 28.58 1.97
CA GLN A 507 -19.17 29.07 3.20
C GLN A 507 -18.27 30.08 3.92
N GLY A 508 -18.84 30.94 4.77
CA GLY A 508 -18.04 31.86 5.61
C GLY A 508 -17.60 33.13 4.89
N ASN A 509 -18.01 33.32 3.63
CA ASN A 509 -17.81 34.55 2.86
C ASN A 509 -19.15 35.30 2.72
N PRO A 510 -19.43 36.31 3.57
CA PRO A 510 -20.75 36.93 3.64
C PRO A 510 -21.13 37.75 2.40
N ASP A 511 -20.16 38.26 1.63
CA ASP A 511 -20.41 39.14 0.49
C ASP A 511 -20.43 38.39 -0.86
N LEU A 512 -20.29 37.06 -0.85
CA LEU A 512 -20.48 36.24 -2.04
C LEU A 512 -21.97 36.11 -2.39
N CYS A 513 -22.25 36.12 -3.69
CA CYS A 513 -23.59 35.97 -4.23
C CYS A 513 -23.61 35.03 -5.45
N GLY A 514 -24.75 34.39 -5.72
CA GLY A 514 -24.89 33.52 -6.88
C GLY A 514 -25.90 32.37 -6.68
N PRO A 515 -26.13 31.55 -7.72
CA PRO A 515 -27.05 30.43 -7.64
C PRO A 515 -26.63 29.44 -6.52
N GLY A 516 -27.52 29.17 -5.57
CA GLY A 516 -27.27 28.25 -4.45
C GLY A 516 -26.70 28.91 -3.18
N LEU A 517 -26.43 30.22 -3.18
CA LEU A 517 -26.02 31.00 -2.01
C LEU A 517 -27.18 31.79 -1.39
N SER A 518 -27.03 32.21 -0.13
CA SER A 518 -28.02 33.01 0.59
C SER A 518 -28.27 34.39 -0.03
N ASN A 519 -27.26 34.97 -0.69
CA ASN A 519 -27.32 36.30 -1.28
C ASN A 519 -27.52 36.25 -2.80
N SER A 520 -28.52 36.98 -3.28
CA SER A 520 -28.75 37.19 -4.73
C SER A 520 -27.89 38.37 -5.21
N CYS A 521 -27.19 38.22 -6.34
CA CYS A 521 -26.30 39.28 -6.83
C CYS A 521 -27.07 40.52 -7.27
N PRO A 522 -26.65 41.73 -6.85
CA PRO A 522 -27.30 42.97 -7.26
C PRO A 522 -26.89 43.33 -8.69
N LYS A 523 -27.49 42.66 -9.68
CA LYS A 523 -27.57 43.02 -11.12
C LYS A 523 -28.28 41.96 -12.00
N ASP A 524 -29.21 41.17 -11.46
CA ASP A 524 -30.10 40.39 -12.33
C ASP A 524 -31.24 41.31 -12.82
N ASP A 525 -31.01 41.99 -13.94
CA ASP A 525 -32.07 42.60 -14.74
C ASP A 525 -33.07 41.49 -15.14
N PRO A 526 -34.41 41.63 -14.99
CA PRO A 526 -35.37 40.52 -15.01
C PRO A 526 -35.62 39.84 -16.37
N LYS A 527 -34.65 39.85 -17.30
CA LYS A 527 -34.82 39.41 -18.68
C LYS A 527 -33.68 38.53 -19.19
N GLN A 528 -33.34 37.47 -18.46
CA GLN A 528 -32.75 36.28 -19.07
C GLN A 528 -33.06 35.06 -18.20
N LYS A 529 -34.33 34.63 -18.22
CA LYS A 529 -34.69 33.26 -17.84
C LYS A 529 -34.22 32.33 -18.97
N THR A 530 -32.97 31.91 -18.92
CA THR A 530 -32.56 30.64 -19.52
C THR A 530 -32.75 29.55 -18.48
N SER A 531 -33.65 28.62 -18.79
CA SER A 531 -33.96 27.43 -17.99
C SER A 531 -32.70 26.69 -17.58
N ILE A 532 -32.36 26.75 -16.29
CA ILE A 532 -31.47 25.78 -15.64
C ILE A 532 -32.29 25.16 -14.50
N SER A 533 -32.35 23.83 -14.53
CA SER A 533 -33.13 22.94 -13.68
C SER A 533 -33.04 23.30 -12.19
N LYS A 534 -34.17 23.71 -11.61
CA LYS A 534 -34.32 23.91 -10.16
C LYS A 534 -34.21 22.56 -9.45
N LEU A 535 -33.19 22.36 -8.61
CA LEU A 535 -33.30 21.35 -7.53
C LEU A 535 -34.27 21.94 -6.49
N ALA A 536 -35.24 21.14 -6.07
CA ALA A 536 -36.45 21.66 -5.45
C ALA A 536 -36.26 21.91 -3.95
N TRP A 537 -35.81 20.94 -3.16
CA TRP A 537 -35.58 21.06 -1.70
C TRP A 537 -34.68 19.91 -1.20
N SER A 538 -34.10 20.00 0.01
CA SER A 538 -33.46 18.83 0.64
C SER A 538 -34.52 17.89 1.23
N LEU A 539 -34.23 16.58 1.29
CA LEU A 539 -35.12 15.60 1.91
C LEU A 539 -35.34 15.90 3.40
N GLY A 540 -34.32 16.43 4.10
CA GLY A 540 -34.42 16.89 5.48
C GLY A 540 -35.46 18.01 5.65
N ASP A 541 -35.47 19.00 4.75
CA ASP A 541 -36.44 20.10 4.79
C ASP A 541 -37.87 19.62 4.54
N LEU A 542 -38.03 18.65 3.62
CA LEU A 542 -39.31 18.03 3.30
C LEU A 542 -39.87 17.19 4.46
N ILE A 543 -39.02 16.50 5.23
CA ILE A 543 -39.44 15.70 6.39
C ILE A 543 -39.86 16.60 7.55
N ASN A 544 -39.20 17.74 7.75
CA ASN A 544 -39.46 18.64 8.88
C ASN A 544 -40.62 19.63 8.63
N LYS A 545 -41.14 19.70 7.40
CA LYS A 545 -42.27 20.57 7.04
C LYS A 545 -43.59 19.87 7.36
N GLY A 546 -44.22 20.24 8.49
CA GLY A 546 -45.39 19.56 9.05
C GLY A 546 -46.62 19.38 8.13
N ASP A 547 -46.73 20.15 7.04
CA ASP A 547 -47.87 20.13 6.12
C ASP A 547 -47.64 19.29 4.84
N PHE A 548 -46.48 18.64 4.67
CA PHE A 548 -46.15 17.88 3.46
C PHE A 548 -45.88 16.39 3.76
N GLN A 549 -46.80 15.51 3.35
CA GLN A 549 -46.64 14.06 3.51
C GLN A 549 -46.14 13.40 2.21
N LEU A 550 -44.94 12.80 2.27
CA LEU A 550 -44.43 11.94 1.19
C LEU A 550 -45.24 10.65 1.12
N SER A 551 -45.80 10.34 -0.06
CA SER A 551 -46.46 9.05 -0.31
C SER A 551 -45.46 7.90 -0.17
N TRP A 552 -45.97 6.71 0.17
CA TRP A 552 -45.11 5.54 0.38
C TRP A 552 -44.31 5.15 -0.87
N SER A 553 -44.94 5.19 -2.05
CA SER A 553 -44.27 4.93 -3.34
C SER A 553 -43.12 5.90 -3.62
N LEU A 554 -43.26 7.16 -3.21
CA LEU A 554 -42.22 8.18 -3.36
C LEU A 554 -41.06 7.95 -2.38
N ARG A 555 -41.35 7.52 -1.15
CA ARG A 555 -40.31 7.14 -0.17
C ARG A 555 -39.47 5.96 -0.66
N VAL A 556 -40.11 4.94 -1.22
CA VAL A 556 -39.42 3.77 -1.81
C VAL A 556 -38.56 4.20 -3.00
N LYS A 557 -39.09 5.06 -3.89
CA LYS A 557 -38.33 5.61 -5.03
C LYS A 557 -37.07 6.36 -4.57
N ILE A 558 -37.19 7.20 -3.54
CA ILE A 558 -36.06 7.95 -2.98
C ILE A 558 -35.03 7.00 -2.33
N ALA A 559 -35.47 5.99 -1.58
CA ALA A 559 -34.55 5.01 -0.99
C ALA A 559 -33.75 4.21 -2.04
N ILE A 560 -34.42 3.77 -3.12
CA ILE A 560 -33.77 3.07 -4.24
C ILE A 560 -32.73 3.99 -4.92
N GLY A 561 -33.09 5.24 -5.21
CA GLY A 561 -32.18 6.18 -5.87
C GLY A 561 -30.94 6.51 -5.02
N ILE A 562 -31.09 6.63 -3.69
CA ILE A 562 -29.95 6.80 -2.77
C ILE A 562 -29.04 5.56 -2.82
N ALA A 563 -29.61 4.36 -2.72
CA ALA A 563 -28.84 3.12 -2.74
C ALA A 563 -28.10 2.92 -4.07
N GLN A 564 -28.70 3.31 -5.19
CA GLN A 564 -28.06 3.30 -6.51
C GLN A 564 -26.89 4.29 -6.59
N GLY A 565 -27.05 5.49 -6.03
CA GLY A 565 -25.97 6.48 -5.93
C GLY A 565 -24.78 5.96 -5.14
N LEU A 566 -25.01 5.30 -3.99
CA LEU A 566 -23.96 4.69 -3.18
C LEU A 566 -23.31 3.49 -3.87
N ALA A 567 -24.09 2.62 -4.53
CA ALA A 567 -23.56 1.48 -5.29
C ALA A 567 -22.65 1.93 -6.44
N TYR A 568 -22.98 3.05 -7.10
CA TYR A 568 -22.13 3.65 -8.13
C TYR A 568 -20.77 4.10 -7.57
N LEU A 569 -20.75 4.72 -6.38
CA LEU A 569 -19.52 5.15 -5.72
C LEU A 569 -18.60 3.98 -5.33
N HIS A 570 -19.15 2.80 -5.09
CA HIS A 570 -18.40 1.60 -4.70
C HIS A 570 -17.82 0.79 -5.86
N LYS A 571 -18.17 1.14 -7.11
CA LYS A 571 -17.87 0.31 -8.29
C LYS A 571 -16.37 0.22 -8.62
N ASP A 572 -15.61 1.29 -8.37
CA ASP A 572 -14.21 1.42 -8.83
C ASP A 572 -13.19 1.70 -7.70
N TYR A 573 -13.59 1.61 -6.42
CA TYR A 573 -12.72 1.87 -5.26
C TYR A 573 -12.38 0.60 -4.46
N VAL A 574 -11.07 0.31 -4.32
CA VAL A 574 -10.52 -0.74 -3.46
C VAL A 574 -9.46 -0.11 -2.53
N PRO A 575 -9.60 -0.22 -1.19
CA PRO A 575 -10.68 -0.87 -0.45
C PRO A 575 -12.01 -0.09 -0.54
N HIS A 576 -13.13 -0.79 -0.36
CA HIS A 576 -14.47 -0.18 -0.43
C HIS A 576 -14.67 0.90 0.64
N LEU A 577 -15.26 2.03 0.24
CA LEU A 577 -15.46 3.22 1.07
C LEU A 577 -16.58 3.04 2.11
N LEU A 578 -16.31 3.36 3.36
CA LEU A 578 -17.32 3.35 4.43
C LEU A 578 -17.97 4.73 4.59
N HIS A 579 -19.20 4.89 4.09
CA HIS A 579 -19.93 6.16 4.19
C HIS A 579 -20.66 6.26 5.54
N ARG A 580 -20.06 6.94 6.52
CA ARG A 580 -20.61 7.08 7.89
C ARG A 580 -21.59 8.23 8.09
N ASP A 581 -21.72 9.15 7.12
CA ASP A 581 -22.48 10.40 7.30
C ASP A 581 -23.59 10.67 6.26
N VAL A 582 -24.27 9.62 5.78
CA VAL A 582 -25.45 9.79 4.91
C VAL A 582 -26.66 10.20 5.77
N LYS A 583 -26.96 11.50 5.81
CA LYS A 583 -28.10 12.10 6.53
C LYS A 583 -29.19 12.57 5.56
N SER A 584 -30.44 12.70 6.03
CA SER A 584 -31.56 13.20 5.19
C SER A 584 -31.35 14.61 4.63
N LYS A 585 -30.65 15.49 5.35
CA LYS A 585 -30.23 16.81 4.88
C LYS A 585 -29.21 16.78 3.72
N ASN A 586 -28.51 15.65 3.54
CA ASN A 586 -27.47 15.42 2.54
C ASN A 586 -28.04 14.79 1.24
N VAL A 587 -29.38 14.66 1.16
CA VAL A 587 -30.09 14.17 -0.02
C VAL A 587 -30.87 15.32 -0.62
N LEU A 588 -30.43 15.83 -1.77
CA LEU A 588 -31.16 16.83 -2.54
C LEU A 588 -32.13 16.15 -3.49
N LEU A 589 -33.33 16.73 -3.66
CA LEU A 589 -34.34 16.22 -4.56
C LEU A 589 -34.53 17.16 -5.73
N ASP A 590 -34.51 16.63 -6.95
CA ASP A 590 -34.95 17.39 -8.13
C ASP A 590 -36.47 17.54 -8.19
N ILE A 591 -36.98 18.26 -9.19
CA ILE A 591 -38.43 18.49 -9.34
C ILE A 591 -39.23 17.20 -9.55
N GLU A 592 -38.58 16.11 -9.97
CA GLU A 592 -39.15 14.76 -10.13
C GLU A 592 -38.91 13.85 -8.90
N PHE A 593 -38.41 14.41 -7.79
CA PHE A 593 -38.07 13.70 -6.55
C PHE A 593 -37.04 12.59 -6.73
N ASN A 594 -36.12 12.72 -7.70
CA ASN A 594 -34.96 11.85 -7.77
C ASN A 594 -33.90 12.35 -6.78
N PRO A 595 -33.36 11.47 -5.92
CA PRO A 595 -32.36 11.85 -4.94
C PRO A 595 -30.99 12.05 -5.60
N LYS A 596 -30.30 13.09 -5.18
CA LYS A 596 -28.89 13.35 -5.44
C LYS A 596 -28.18 13.45 -4.11
N LEU A 597 -27.22 12.56 -3.88
CA LEU A 597 -26.40 12.58 -2.68
C LEU A 597 -25.39 13.72 -2.79
N THR A 598 -25.33 14.57 -1.79
CA THR A 598 -24.42 15.71 -1.67
C THR A 598 -23.86 15.75 -0.25
N ASP A 599 -22.72 16.41 -0.02
CA ASP A 599 -22.25 16.70 1.35
C ASP A 599 -22.08 15.44 2.25
N PHE A 600 -21.59 14.34 1.68
CA PHE A 600 -21.07 13.22 2.47
C PHE A 600 -19.55 13.35 2.52
N ALA A 601 -18.99 13.46 3.73
CA ALA A 601 -17.55 13.43 3.91
C ALA A 601 -16.99 12.08 3.42
N LEU A 602 -15.90 12.11 2.64
CA LEU A 602 -15.00 10.97 2.48
C LEU A 602 -14.23 10.81 3.80
N ASP A 603 -14.91 10.41 4.86
CA ASP A 603 -14.25 10.09 6.12
C ASP A 603 -13.35 8.88 5.90
N ARG A 604 -12.05 9.16 5.83
CA ARG A 604 -10.89 8.27 6.05
C ARG A 604 -10.99 6.84 5.50
N ILE A 605 -10.03 6.49 4.63
CA ILE A 605 -9.54 5.11 4.53
C ILE A 605 -9.00 4.74 5.93
N LEU A 606 -9.81 4.03 6.72
CA LEU A 606 -9.40 3.54 8.04
C LEU A 606 -8.61 2.25 7.83
N GLY A 607 -7.33 2.26 8.20
CA GLY A 607 -6.60 1.02 8.46
C GLY A 607 -7.20 0.28 9.66
N GLU A 608 -7.09 -1.05 9.69
CA GLU A 608 -7.66 -1.95 10.72
C GLU A 608 -7.36 -1.50 12.16
N ASN A 609 -6.23 -0.84 12.40
CA ASN A 609 -5.76 -0.47 13.74
C ASN A 609 -6.52 0.72 14.39
N VAL A 610 -7.16 1.60 13.60
CA VAL A 610 -7.97 2.72 14.15
C VAL A 610 -9.41 2.27 14.44
N PHE A 611 -9.85 1.15 13.86
CA PHE A 611 -11.17 0.59 14.13
C PHE A 611 -11.28 0.08 15.58
N GLN A 612 -10.23 -0.60 16.07
CA GLN A 612 -10.18 -1.11 17.45
C GLN A 612 -10.18 0.01 18.52
N SER A 613 -9.59 1.17 18.23
CA SER A 613 -9.58 2.30 19.19
C SER A 613 -10.89 3.11 19.17
N SER A 614 -11.66 3.06 18.08
CA SER A 614 -12.97 3.72 17.99
C SER A 614 -14.12 2.90 18.61
N SER A 615 -13.94 1.59 18.81
CA SER A 615 -14.89 0.73 19.53
C SER A 615 -14.92 0.96 21.06
N ASP A 616 -13.97 1.73 21.61
CA ASP A 616 -13.88 2.02 23.04
C ASP A 616 -14.59 3.32 23.47
N LEU A 617 -15.14 4.11 22.53
CA LEU A 617 -16.08 5.18 22.89
C LEU A 617 -17.47 4.58 23.16
N LYS A 618 -17.77 4.37 24.44
CA LYS A 618 -19.08 3.93 24.96
C LYS A 618 -20.25 4.64 24.28
N SER A 619 -20.89 3.97 23.31
CA SER A 619 -22.28 4.26 22.93
C SER A 619 -23.19 3.57 23.93
N GLU A 620 -24.14 4.30 24.51
CA GLU A 620 -25.19 3.76 25.38
C GLU A 620 -25.91 2.56 24.71
N PRO A 621 -26.31 1.53 25.47
CA PRO A 621 -26.96 0.35 24.90
C PRO A 621 -28.36 0.72 24.38
N LEU A 622 -28.46 0.92 23.06
CA LEU A 622 -29.75 1.02 22.39
C LEU A 622 -30.44 -0.35 22.47
N CYS A 623 -31.52 -0.46 23.25
CA CYS A 623 -32.29 -1.69 23.41
C CYS A 623 -32.77 -2.23 22.05
N TYR A 624 -32.47 -3.50 21.75
CA TYR A 624 -32.99 -4.21 20.59
C TYR A 624 -34.52 -4.31 20.67
N LYS A 625 -35.23 -3.55 19.83
CA LYS A 625 -36.68 -3.68 19.62
C LYS A 625 -36.91 -4.37 18.29
N ALA A 626 -37.77 -5.40 18.27
CA ALA A 626 -38.13 -6.09 17.04
C ALA A 626 -38.79 -5.11 16.04
N PRO A 627 -38.54 -5.22 14.71
CA PRO A 627 -39.08 -4.31 13.69
C PRO A 627 -40.56 -3.99 13.81
N ALA A 628 -41.37 -4.99 14.18
CA ALA A 628 -42.82 -4.88 14.35
C ALA A 628 -43.25 -3.99 15.54
N GLN A 629 -42.36 -3.70 16.49
CA GLN A 629 -42.64 -2.93 17.71
C GLN A 629 -42.36 -1.42 17.55
N VAL A 630 -41.77 -0.99 16.42
CA VAL A 630 -41.39 0.40 16.15
C VAL A 630 -42.33 1.07 15.14
N LEU A 631 -43.16 0.29 14.43
CA LEU A 631 -44.08 0.80 13.42
C LEU A 631 -45.32 1.45 14.04
N ASP A 632 -45.70 2.62 13.53
CA ASP A 632 -46.92 3.32 13.92
C ASP A 632 -48.16 2.45 13.62
N PRO A 633 -49.03 2.18 14.62
CA PRO A 633 -50.21 1.34 14.47
C PRO A 633 -51.25 1.90 13.49
N THR A 634 -51.14 3.17 13.08
CA THR A 634 -52.05 3.83 12.13
C THR A 634 -51.72 3.58 10.65
N ILE A 635 -50.61 2.90 10.36
CA ILE A 635 -50.18 2.57 8.99
C ILE A 635 -51.07 1.44 8.41
N SER A 636 -51.54 1.62 7.17
CA SER A 636 -52.36 0.61 6.46
C SER A 636 -51.65 -0.75 6.34
N SER A 637 -52.42 -1.84 6.30
CA SER A 637 -51.90 -3.22 6.32
C SER A 637 -50.98 -3.55 5.14
N SER A 638 -51.19 -2.95 3.96
CA SER A 638 -50.32 -3.11 2.79
C SER A 638 -48.96 -2.42 2.96
N CYS A 639 -48.94 -1.17 3.45
CA CYS A 639 -47.70 -0.45 3.73
C CYS A 639 -46.91 -1.06 4.90
N LYS A 640 -47.57 -1.79 5.81
CA LYS A 640 -46.94 -2.38 6.99
C LYS A 640 -45.96 -3.53 6.65
N GLN A 641 -46.29 -4.40 5.69
CA GLN A 641 -45.36 -5.45 5.24
C GLN A 641 -44.14 -4.89 4.52
N GLU A 642 -44.33 -3.85 3.71
CA GLU A 642 -43.23 -3.20 2.99
C GLU A 642 -42.35 -2.38 3.95
N ALA A 643 -42.94 -1.74 4.96
CA ALA A 643 -42.21 -1.04 6.01
C ALA A 643 -41.40 -2.01 6.90
N LEU A 644 -41.94 -3.21 7.19
CA LEU A 644 -41.19 -4.28 7.86
C LEU A 644 -40.00 -4.74 7.01
N GLY A 645 -40.21 -4.98 5.71
CA GLY A 645 -39.12 -5.38 4.80
C GLY A 645 -38.03 -4.30 4.68
N MET A 646 -38.41 -3.02 4.60
CA MET A 646 -37.46 -1.89 4.63
C MET A 646 -36.64 -1.86 5.93
N LEU A 647 -37.29 -2.12 7.08
CA LEU A 647 -36.63 -2.11 8.38
C LEU A 647 -35.70 -3.31 8.57
N GLU A 648 -36.03 -4.47 8.01
CA GLU A 648 -35.14 -5.64 7.97
C GLU A 648 -33.87 -5.38 7.13
N ILE A 649 -34.02 -4.78 5.94
CA ILE A 649 -32.88 -4.37 5.11
C ILE A 649 -32.02 -3.35 5.87
N ALA A 650 -32.64 -2.37 6.52
CA ALA A 650 -31.92 -1.36 7.32
C ALA A 650 -31.14 -2.00 8.47
N LEU A 651 -31.72 -2.97 9.18
CA LEU A 651 -31.05 -3.68 10.27
C LEU A 651 -29.81 -4.45 9.78
N GLN A 652 -29.90 -5.12 8.64
CA GLN A 652 -28.76 -5.81 8.02
C GLN A 652 -27.64 -4.83 7.65
N CYS A 653 -27.99 -3.66 7.11
CA CYS A 653 -27.02 -2.60 6.79
C CYS A 653 -26.30 -2.05 8.02
N THR A 654 -26.95 -2.08 9.20
CA THR A 654 -26.40 -1.61 10.48
C THR A 654 -25.71 -2.69 11.32
N SER A 655 -25.47 -3.89 10.77
CA SER A 655 -24.80 -4.97 11.49
C SER A 655 -23.47 -4.51 12.11
N VAL A 656 -23.22 -4.90 13.36
CA VAL A 656 -21.98 -4.58 14.08
C VAL A 656 -20.76 -5.30 13.48
N MET A 657 -20.99 -6.44 12.83
CA MET A 657 -20.01 -7.22 12.07
C MET A 657 -20.01 -6.76 10.59
N PRO A 658 -18.93 -6.10 10.10
CA PRO A 658 -18.86 -5.58 8.73
C PRO A 658 -19.06 -6.63 7.65
N GLU A 659 -18.53 -7.84 7.83
CA GLU A 659 -18.62 -8.98 6.92
C GLU A 659 -20.04 -9.54 6.76
N LYS A 660 -20.98 -9.14 7.64
CA LYS A 660 -22.40 -9.51 7.55
C LYS A 660 -23.28 -8.43 6.90
N ARG A 661 -22.70 -7.28 6.52
CA ARG A 661 -23.45 -6.21 5.85
C ARG A 661 -23.58 -6.54 4.36
N PRO A 662 -24.78 -6.38 3.76
CA PRO A 662 -24.94 -6.55 2.33
C PRO A 662 -24.20 -5.44 1.57
N SER A 663 -23.72 -5.77 0.37
CA SER A 663 -23.22 -4.76 -0.58
C SER A 663 -24.35 -3.82 -1.02
N MET A 664 -24.01 -2.59 -1.41
CA MET A 664 -25.02 -1.64 -1.87
C MET A 664 -25.78 -2.13 -3.13
N SER A 665 -25.16 -2.99 -3.94
CA SER A 665 -25.82 -3.64 -5.09
C SER A 665 -26.92 -4.63 -4.65
N GLU A 666 -26.66 -5.40 -3.60
CA GLU A 666 -27.65 -6.30 -2.99
C GLU A 666 -28.78 -5.51 -2.33
N VAL A 667 -28.46 -4.38 -1.67
CA VAL A 667 -29.46 -3.47 -1.09
C VAL A 667 -30.37 -2.88 -2.17
N VAL A 668 -29.82 -2.42 -3.31
CA VAL A 668 -30.62 -1.93 -4.46
C VAL A 668 -31.57 -3.00 -4.95
N THR A 669 -31.09 -4.24 -5.11
CA THR A 669 -31.89 -5.37 -5.58
C THR A 669 -33.04 -5.68 -4.61
N ALA A 670 -32.75 -5.71 -3.30
CA ALA A 670 -33.74 -5.95 -2.26
C ALA A 670 -34.82 -4.85 -2.21
N LEU A 671 -34.44 -3.58 -2.33
CA LEU A 671 -35.37 -2.44 -2.35
C LEU A 671 -36.25 -2.43 -3.61
N GLN A 672 -35.70 -2.80 -4.77
CA GLN A 672 -36.46 -2.92 -6.02
C GLN A 672 -37.49 -4.08 -5.98
N CYS A 673 -37.15 -5.19 -5.32
CA CYS A 673 -38.07 -6.30 -5.07
C CYS A 673 -39.24 -5.90 -4.14
N LEU A 674 -39.02 -4.99 -3.19
CA LEU A 674 -40.09 -4.42 -2.37
C LEU A 674 -40.98 -3.45 -3.17
N GLY A 675 -40.39 -2.58 -3.99
CA GLY A 675 -41.14 -1.57 -4.77
C GLY A 675 -41.99 -2.12 -5.93
N SER A 676 -41.69 -3.32 -6.42
CA SER A 676 -42.43 -3.98 -7.51
C SER A 676 -43.75 -4.64 -7.07
N LYS A 677 -43.93 -4.93 -5.78
CA LYS A 677 -45.19 -5.46 -5.22
C LYS A 677 -46.34 -4.42 -5.18
N ALA A 678 -46.03 -3.13 -5.34
CA ALA A 678 -46.99 -2.02 -5.29
C ALA A 678 -47.75 -1.75 -6.61
N ARG A 679 -47.63 -2.60 -7.64
CA ARG A 679 -48.23 -2.40 -8.98
C ARG A 679 -49.25 -3.47 -9.42
N VAL A 680 -49.92 -4.15 -8.51
CA VAL A 680 -51.06 -5.02 -8.87
C VAL A 680 -52.37 -4.32 -8.50
N PRO A 681 -53.17 -3.83 -9.46
CA PRO A 681 -54.52 -3.36 -9.18
C PRO A 681 -55.44 -4.57 -8.99
N SER A 682 -56.04 -4.73 -7.81
CA SER A 682 -57.14 -5.66 -7.60
C SER A 682 -58.39 -5.11 -8.28
N PHE A 683 -58.76 -5.73 -9.40
CA PHE A 683 -60.12 -5.66 -9.95
C PHE A 683 -61.10 -6.33 -8.97
N ASP A 684 -62.24 -5.70 -8.80
CA ASP A 684 -63.35 -6.07 -7.92
C ASP A 684 -64.31 -7.06 -8.61
N MET A 685 -64.83 -8.04 -7.84
CA MET A 685 -66.26 -8.40 -7.68
C MET A 685 -66.58 -9.88 -7.40
N SER A 686 -67.64 -10.03 -6.59
CA SER A 686 -68.54 -11.16 -6.27
C SER A 686 -68.20 -11.92 -4.97
N VAL A 687 -69.08 -12.00 -3.96
CA VAL A 687 -70.56 -11.87 -3.85
C VAL A 687 -70.96 -11.09 -2.61
#